data_AF-A0A9D1S7F0-F1
#
_entry.id   AF-A0A9D1S7F0-F1
#
_cell.length_a   1.000
_cell.length_b   1.000
_cell.length_c   1.000
_cell.angle_alpha   90.00
_cell.angle_beta   90.00
_cell.angle_gamma   90.00
#
_symmetry.space_group_name_H-M   'P 1'
#
loop_
_entity.id
_entity.type
_entity.pdbx_description
1 polymer ?
#
loop_
_entity_poly.entity_id
_entity_poly.type
_entity_poly.pdbx_seq_one_letter_code
_entity_poly.pdbx_strand_id
1 'polypeptide(L)'
;MKKKILSMAIVVCMLISMMPTMVFAAEEIPYLDENGTEQTCASATEVTAEDTVWTAGWYIAQGEVTLANRVEVQGDVHLILADGAKLTAPSGIKVQDNDKDILNGSPNKFTIYAQSTDEATMGRLEAVSYEKNAAIGSSSISDWHDDVYPGGEITITGGIVTAKGGIGAGIGGGGVSILSKKGGDGGTITITGGIVTATSEKGQGIGAGFCDYPLAVGLGEPGIFTTGEKGNAVIFASSIGDQSRKDSWEGVIFEGTEGKSYGDNIIVESDFEIPQGYTLTVEADKKLTIGKDATLTNNGTIVNNGTIKTYNTFAGGGTVQGNSVINLTDRNVKYLDENGEEQICVSATKLMEDDTIWNEGWYIANGDVTITDRVQLNGDVHLILADGAKLNVPKGISLYRDSDRFTVYAQSTDEEKMGKLEVSSEGYKNAIGDRPDAGEVTFNGGNVTITSEQRSGILAKTITINGGTVKSSTLSHNGGILGIVVTINGGTVTVSDDGYAIAGTTITISGGTVTATGERGMNGSNIAISGGNVTATGKDGGVGSGIEAREVITISGGTVIASGDAGIVGNNDITIDGGTVTATSKDFAGIYGKNITIGGGNVTVSGGRVGIEGPLSTGESGNAVIFASSISDQSQKDSWNGVIFEGTQGKVYGNVTPEGSFEIPANYTLNIPDGNTLTIEKDITLTNSGVIELGGKIINNG
;
A
#
# COMPACT_ATOMS: atom_id res chain seq x y z
N MET A 1 -49.65 -15.07 -51.57
CA MET A 1 -48.36 -14.68 -50.96
C MET A 1 -48.00 -13.18 -51.06
N LYS A 2 -48.67 -12.34 -51.87
CA LYS A 2 -48.26 -10.93 -52.05
C LYS A 2 -48.85 -9.88 -51.07
N LYS A 3 -49.68 -10.26 -50.09
CA LYS A 3 -50.24 -9.32 -49.08
C LYS A 3 -49.66 -9.45 -47.65
N LYS A 4 -48.83 -10.46 -47.37
CA LYS A 4 -48.20 -10.65 -46.05
C LYS A 4 -46.78 -10.06 -45.93
N ILE A 5 -46.14 -9.70 -47.04
CA ILE A 5 -44.75 -9.19 -47.03
C ILE A 5 -44.71 -7.65 -46.85
N LEU A 6 -45.74 -6.92 -47.28
CA LEU A 6 -45.76 -5.45 -47.16
C LEU A 6 -46.14 -4.96 -45.74
N SER A 7 -46.87 -5.77 -44.96
CA SER A 7 -47.23 -5.45 -43.57
C SER A 7 -46.08 -5.66 -42.58
N MET A 8 -45.07 -6.48 -42.92
CA MET A 8 -43.95 -6.76 -42.03
C MET A 8 -42.80 -5.76 -42.22
N ALA A 9 -42.66 -5.18 -43.43
CA ALA A 9 -41.68 -4.14 -43.70
C ALA A 9 -42.01 -2.80 -43.01
N ILE A 10 -43.30 -2.44 -42.88
CA ILE A 10 -43.71 -1.16 -42.25
C ILE A 10 -43.62 -1.23 -40.72
N VAL A 11 -43.86 -2.40 -40.11
CA VAL A 11 -43.72 -2.59 -38.65
C VAL A 11 -42.25 -2.63 -38.22
N VAL A 12 -41.35 -3.16 -39.05
CA VAL A 12 -39.90 -3.15 -38.78
C VAL A 12 -39.30 -1.74 -38.94
N CYS A 13 -39.76 -0.93 -39.90
CA CYS A 13 -39.32 0.46 -40.01
C CYS A 13 -39.82 1.37 -38.88
N MET A 14 -41.00 1.12 -38.30
CA MET A 14 -41.49 1.89 -37.14
C MET A 14 -40.87 1.48 -35.80
N LEU A 15 -40.38 0.23 -35.68
CA LEU A 15 -39.67 -0.23 -34.47
C LEU A 15 -38.20 0.22 -34.43
N ILE A 16 -37.58 0.52 -35.58
CA ILE A 16 -36.20 1.04 -35.65
C ILE A 16 -36.14 2.54 -35.33
N SER A 17 -37.22 3.30 -35.53
CA SER A 17 -37.27 4.75 -35.22
C SER A 17 -37.60 5.08 -33.75
N MET A 18 -37.79 4.08 -32.89
CA MET A 18 -38.13 4.27 -31.47
C MET A 18 -37.06 3.72 -30.50
N MET A 19 -35.88 3.34 -30.99
CA MET A 19 -34.75 3.11 -30.09
C MET A 19 -34.20 4.48 -29.68
N PRO A 20 -34.04 4.78 -28.37
CA PRO A 20 -33.29 5.97 -27.97
C PRO A 20 -31.93 5.89 -28.66
N THR A 21 -31.51 6.97 -29.31
CA THR A 21 -30.14 7.11 -29.78
C THR A 21 -29.24 6.81 -28.60
N MET A 22 -28.61 5.64 -28.62
CA MET A 22 -27.56 5.30 -27.68
C MET A 22 -26.42 6.25 -28.04
N VAL A 23 -26.27 7.31 -27.25
CA VAL A 23 -25.09 8.15 -27.28
C VAL A 23 -23.98 7.24 -26.75
N PHE A 24 -23.22 6.62 -27.65
CA PHE A 24 -21.92 6.10 -27.27
C PHE A 24 -21.12 7.30 -26.78
N ALA A 25 -20.63 7.26 -25.55
CA ALA A 25 -19.56 8.15 -25.15
C ALA A 25 -18.45 7.99 -26.19
N ALA A 26 -17.91 9.10 -26.72
CA ALA A 26 -16.71 9.03 -27.53
C ALA A 26 -15.66 8.31 -26.69
N GLU A 27 -15.13 7.19 -27.20
CA GLU A 27 -14.07 6.45 -26.52
C GLU A 27 -12.84 7.35 -26.54
N GLU A 28 -12.50 7.94 -25.40
CA GLU A 28 -11.33 8.81 -25.29
C GLU A 28 -10.07 7.98 -25.52
N ILE A 29 -9.10 8.53 -26.23
CA ILE A 29 -7.90 7.81 -26.64
C ILE A 29 -6.82 8.05 -25.57
N PRO A 30 -6.36 7.02 -24.85
CA PRO A 30 -5.35 7.18 -23.81
C PRO A 30 -3.96 7.42 -24.40
N TYR A 31 -3.12 8.16 -23.68
CA TYR A 31 -1.70 8.35 -23.96
C TYR A 31 -0.93 8.67 -22.68
N LEU A 32 0.38 8.41 -22.66
CA LEU A 32 1.27 8.79 -21.55
C LEU A 32 1.91 10.14 -21.84
N ASP A 33 1.67 11.12 -20.96
CA ASP A 33 2.26 12.47 -21.08
C ASP A 33 3.78 12.50 -20.76
N GLU A 34 4.40 13.67 -20.78
CA GLU A 34 5.83 13.82 -20.46
C GLU A 34 6.21 13.37 -19.04
N ASN A 35 5.22 13.18 -18.16
CA ASN A 35 5.39 12.72 -16.80
C ASN A 35 5.18 11.22 -16.64
N GLY A 36 4.89 10.48 -17.72
CA GLY A 36 4.50 9.07 -17.69
C GLY A 36 3.09 8.86 -17.13
N THR A 37 2.28 9.92 -17.01
CA THR A 37 0.93 9.84 -16.46
C THR A 37 -0.07 9.62 -17.58
N GLU A 38 -1.01 8.69 -17.38
CA GLU A 38 -2.09 8.45 -18.33
C GLU A 38 -3.00 9.70 -18.43
N GLN A 39 -3.17 10.15 -19.66
CA GLN A 39 -4.08 11.22 -20.07
C GLN A 39 -4.96 10.70 -21.20
N THR A 40 -6.03 11.44 -21.52
CA THR A 40 -6.91 11.09 -22.63
C THR A 40 -7.06 12.23 -23.63
N CYS A 41 -7.15 11.90 -24.92
CA CYS A 41 -7.50 12.85 -25.96
C CYS A 41 -8.88 12.50 -26.54
N ALA A 42 -9.71 13.52 -26.78
CA ALA A 42 -11.10 13.31 -27.20
C ALA A 42 -11.24 12.76 -28.63
N SER A 43 -10.28 13.06 -29.51
CA SER A 43 -10.25 12.59 -30.90
C SER A 43 -8.88 12.79 -31.53
N ALA A 44 -8.47 11.86 -32.40
CA ALA A 44 -7.27 11.96 -33.22
C ALA A 44 -7.56 11.54 -34.67
N THR A 45 -6.83 12.11 -35.63
CA THR A 45 -6.89 11.73 -37.04
C THR A 45 -6.06 10.46 -37.25
N GLU A 46 -6.63 9.43 -37.87
CA GLU A 46 -5.89 8.20 -38.17
C GLU A 46 -4.80 8.47 -39.21
N VAL A 47 -3.58 8.01 -38.94
CA VAL A 47 -2.45 8.11 -39.86
C VAL A 47 -2.62 7.12 -41.00
N THR A 48 -2.50 7.59 -42.24
CA THR A 48 -2.63 6.73 -43.43
C THR A 48 -1.40 6.76 -44.31
N ALA A 49 -1.23 5.72 -45.14
CA ALA A 49 -0.10 5.62 -46.06
C ALA A 49 -0.03 6.79 -47.08
N GLU A 50 -1.17 7.43 -47.38
CA GLU A 50 -1.28 8.52 -48.34
C GLU A 50 -0.99 9.90 -47.74
N ASP A 51 -0.73 9.98 -46.44
CA ASP A 51 -0.46 11.26 -45.78
C ASP A 51 0.78 11.92 -46.39
N THR A 52 0.66 13.23 -46.62
CA THR A 52 1.78 14.07 -47.11
C THR A 52 2.04 15.28 -46.23
N VAL A 53 1.03 15.72 -45.46
CA VAL A 53 1.11 16.85 -44.54
C VAL A 53 0.28 16.53 -43.30
N TRP A 54 0.84 16.78 -42.12
CA TRP A 54 0.12 16.84 -40.87
C TRP A 54 0.06 18.29 -40.41
N THR A 55 -1.14 18.84 -40.31
CA THR A 55 -1.38 20.17 -39.72
C THR A 55 -1.66 20.06 -38.23
N ALA A 56 -1.56 21.18 -37.50
CA ALA A 56 -1.82 21.26 -36.07
C ALA A 56 -3.03 20.42 -35.60
N GLY A 57 -2.82 19.55 -34.61
CA GLY A 57 -3.81 18.62 -34.10
C GLY A 57 -3.26 17.26 -33.70
N TRP A 58 -4.17 16.37 -33.28
CA TRP A 58 -3.86 15.01 -32.84
C TRP A 58 -3.98 14.01 -33.97
N TYR A 59 -3.02 13.09 -34.04
CA TYR A 59 -2.95 11.96 -34.95
C TYR A 59 -2.71 10.67 -34.17
N ILE A 60 -3.18 9.55 -34.71
CA ILE A 60 -2.98 8.23 -34.12
C ILE A 60 -2.54 7.23 -35.19
N ALA A 61 -1.43 6.54 -34.95
CA ALA A 61 -1.04 5.39 -35.75
C ALA A 61 -1.61 4.11 -35.13
N GLN A 62 -2.35 3.33 -35.92
CA GLN A 62 -2.93 2.07 -35.50
C GLN A 62 -2.52 0.94 -36.44
N GLY A 63 -2.21 -0.24 -35.90
CA GLY A 63 -1.71 -1.36 -36.69
C GLY A 63 -0.41 -1.04 -37.44
N GLU A 64 -0.18 -1.70 -38.58
CA GLU A 64 0.99 -1.46 -39.42
C GLU A 64 0.67 -0.44 -40.52
N VAL A 65 1.36 0.71 -40.49
CA VAL A 65 1.22 1.77 -41.50
C VAL A 65 2.60 2.08 -42.07
N THR A 66 2.71 2.12 -43.40
CA THR A 66 3.93 2.59 -44.09
C THR A 66 3.58 3.81 -44.93
N LEU A 67 4.18 4.95 -44.60
CA LEU A 67 3.98 6.19 -45.33
C LEU A 67 4.60 6.09 -46.73
N ALA A 68 3.83 6.46 -47.75
CA ALA A 68 4.29 6.47 -49.14
C ALA A 68 5.21 7.66 -49.43
N ASN A 69 5.07 8.75 -48.68
CA ASN A 69 5.81 10.00 -48.85
C ASN A 69 6.42 10.49 -47.53
N ARG A 70 7.40 11.40 -47.62
CA ARG A 70 7.91 12.13 -46.45
C ARG A 70 6.86 13.15 -45.99
N VAL A 71 6.16 12.84 -44.91
CA VAL A 71 5.12 13.73 -44.36
C VAL A 71 5.74 15.02 -43.80
N GLU A 72 5.11 16.16 -44.09
CA GLU A 72 5.48 17.47 -43.54
C GLU A 72 4.62 17.87 -42.34
N VAL A 73 5.28 18.24 -41.23
CA VAL A 73 4.62 18.78 -40.05
C VAL A 73 4.47 20.30 -40.18
N GLN A 74 3.24 20.80 -40.04
CA GLN A 74 2.90 22.22 -40.06
C GLN A 74 2.07 22.62 -38.83
N GLY A 75 2.61 23.50 -38.00
CA GLY A 75 2.00 23.83 -36.70
C GLY A 75 2.32 22.80 -35.61
N ASP A 76 1.44 22.69 -34.61
CA ASP A 76 1.64 21.84 -33.42
C ASP A 76 0.95 20.47 -33.55
N VAL A 77 1.74 19.45 -33.90
CA VAL A 77 1.26 18.10 -34.21
C VAL A 77 1.60 17.14 -33.06
N HIS A 78 0.58 16.42 -32.59
CA HIS A 78 0.70 15.38 -31.57
C HIS A 78 0.39 14.01 -32.19
N LEU A 79 1.34 13.09 -32.16
CA LEU A 79 1.18 11.72 -32.67
C LEU A 79 1.12 10.73 -31.50
N ILE A 80 0.03 9.97 -31.42
CA ILE A 80 -0.09 8.81 -30.54
C ILE A 80 0.29 7.56 -31.33
N LEU A 81 1.30 6.84 -30.88
CA LEU A 81 1.60 5.48 -31.34
C LEU A 81 0.77 4.52 -30.50
N ALA A 82 -0.30 3.98 -31.08
CA ALA A 82 -1.17 3.05 -30.36
C ALA A 82 -0.44 1.76 -30.00
N ASP A 83 -0.91 1.06 -28.96
CA ASP A 83 -0.34 -0.23 -28.59
C ASP A 83 -0.45 -1.23 -29.75
N GLY A 84 0.67 -1.89 -30.05
CA GLY A 84 0.86 -2.82 -31.16
C GLY A 84 1.07 -2.14 -32.51
N ALA A 85 1.02 -0.80 -32.59
CA ALA A 85 1.18 -0.09 -33.85
C ALA A 85 2.65 -0.09 -34.31
N LYS A 86 2.83 -0.14 -35.63
CA LYS A 86 4.11 0.07 -36.30
C LYS A 86 3.94 1.09 -37.43
N LEU A 87 4.37 2.32 -37.19
CA LEU A 87 4.46 3.36 -38.20
C LEU A 87 5.85 3.35 -38.84
N THR A 88 5.91 3.17 -40.15
CA THR A 88 7.16 3.19 -40.93
C THR A 88 7.16 4.43 -41.82
N ALA A 89 8.22 5.24 -41.74
CA ALA A 89 8.46 6.43 -42.55
C ALA A 89 9.77 6.25 -43.35
N PRO A 90 9.75 5.58 -44.52
CA PRO A 90 10.96 5.23 -45.27
C PRO A 90 11.73 6.43 -45.87
N SER A 91 11.08 7.60 -45.93
CA SER A 91 11.70 8.87 -46.34
C SER A 91 11.80 9.87 -45.19
N GLY A 92 11.57 9.41 -43.95
CA GLY A 92 11.55 10.22 -42.75
C GLY A 92 10.29 11.05 -42.58
N ILE A 93 10.33 11.95 -41.60
CA ILE A 93 9.28 12.94 -41.29
C ILE A 93 9.93 14.32 -41.31
N LYS A 94 9.34 15.25 -42.08
CA LYS A 94 9.84 16.61 -42.23
C LYS A 94 9.29 17.49 -41.10
N VAL A 95 10.15 17.81 -40.15
CA VAL A 95 9.90 18.79 -39.09
C VAL A 95 10.95 19.88 -39.24
N GLN A 96 10.61 20.94 -39.98
CA GLN A 96 11.56 21.97 -40.37
C GLN A 96 11.13 23.32 -39.80
N ASP A 97 12.10 24.10 -39.33
CA ASP A 97 11.82 25.45 -38.88
C ASP A 97 11.50 26.40 -40.04
N ASN A 98 10.76 27.47 -39.77
CA ASN A 98 10.41 28.47 -40.79
C ASN A 98 11.48 29.55 -40.96
N ASP A 99 12.41 29.67 -40.01
CA ASP A 99 13.55 30.57 -40.07
C ASP A 99 14.85 29.87 -39.65
N LYS A 100 15.93 30.63 -39.41
CA LYS A 100 17.26 30.10 -39.07
C LYS A 100 17.66 30.35 -37.61
N ASP A 101 16.77 30.93 -36.81
CA ASP A 101 17.03 31.31 -35.42
C ASP A 101 16.47 30.28 -34.44
N ILE A 102 17.31 29.31 -34.08
CA ILE A 102 16.92 28.25 -33.14
C ILE A 102 16.53 28.75 -31.73
N LEU A 103 16.77 30.03 -31.40
CA LEU A 103 16.50 30.58 -30.06
C LEU A 103 15.09 31.16 -29.90
N ASN A 104 14.37 31.41 -31.00
CA ASN A 104 13.03 31.99 -30.95
C ASN A 104 11.89 30.93 -30.91
N GLY A 105 12.26 29.66 -31.03
CA GLY A 105 11.35 28.51 -31.06
C GLY A 105 10.72 28.30 -32.43
N SER A 106 10.40 27.06 -32.77
CA SER A 106 9.83 26.74 -34.08
C SER A 106 8.29 26.80 -34.05
N PRO A 107 7.63 27.32 -35.11
CA PRO A 107 6.19 27.17 -35.26
C PRO A 107 5.77 25.75 -35.65
N ASN A 108 6.71 24.90 -36.09
CA ASN A 108 6.45 23.52 -36.47
C ASN A 108 6.94 22.60 -35.36
N LYS A 109 5.98 22.03 -34.63
CA LYS A 109 6.22 21.18 -33.46
C LYS A 109 5.69 19.79 -33.71
N PHE A 110 6.46 18.79 -33.32
CA PHE A 110 6.09 17.39 -33.46
C PHE A 110 6.33 16.65 -32.16
N THR A 111 5.23 16.26 -31.50
CA THR A 111 5.28 15.51 -30.25
C THR A 111 4.82 14.08 -30.45
N ILE A 112 5.58 13.11 -29.95
CA ILE A 112 5.29 11.67 -30.05
C ILE A 112 4.98 11.11 -28.67
N TYR A 113 3.83 10.44 -28.57
CA TYR A 113 3.33 9.76 -27.38
C TYR A 113 3.17 8.25 -27.64
N ALA A 114 3.16 7.46 -26.57
CA ALA A 114 2.70 6.06 -26.58
C ALA A 114 1.57 5.86 -25.57
N GLN A 115 0.92 4.70 -25.62
CA GLN A 115 -0.15 4.34 -24.66
C GLN A 115 0.37 3.46 -23.52
N SER A 116 1.47 2.73 -23.72
CA SER A 116 2.11 1.88 -22.70
C SER A 116 3.62 2.11 -22.60
N THR A 117 4.21 1.61 -21.50
CA THR A 117 5.66 1.45 -21.32
C THR A 117 6.16 0.01 -21.59
N ASP A 118 5.25 -0.94 -21.86
CA ASP A 118 5.59 -2.35 -22.10
C ASP A 118 6.17 -2.52 -23.52
N GLU A 119 7.45 -2.86 -23.66
CA GLU A 119 8.12 -3.02 -24.97
C GLU A 119 7.38 -4.00 -25.90
N ALA A 120 6.70 -5.02 -25.36
CA ALA A 120 6.00 -6.01 -26.17
C ALA A 120 4.76 -5.44 -26.87
N THR A 121 4.14 -4.40 -26.30
CA THR A 121 2.96 -3.74 -26.87
C THR A 121 3.21 -2.29 -27.28
N MET A 122 4.29 -1.66 -26.85
CA MET A 122 4.52 -0.24 -27.08
C MET A 122 4.56 0.09 -28.57
N GLY A 123 3.80 1.11 -28.97
CA GLY A 123 3.75 1.58 -30.35
C GLY A 123 5.13 2.03 -30.88
N ARG A 124 5.38 1.78 -32.17
CA ARG A 124 6.69 1.94 -32.80
C ARG A 124 6.66 2.95 -33.95
N LEU A 125 7.69 3.79 -34.03
CA LEU A 125 8.01 4.61 -35.20
C LEU A 125 9.38 4.24 -35.75
N GLU A 126 9.43 3.81 -37.01
CA GLU A 126 10.67 3.59 -37.76
C GLU A 126 10.80 4.65 -38.86
N ALA A 127 11.51 5.73 -38.56
CA ALA A 127 11.84 6.79 -39.50
C ALA A 127 13.26 6.60 -40.05
N VAL A 128 13.37 6.49 -41.37
CA VAL A 128 14.67 6.33 -42.04
C VAL A 128 14.79 7.34 -43.17
N SER A 129 15.96 7.94 -43.32
CA SER A 129 16.30 8.78 -44.46
C SER A 129 17.67 8.38 -44.98
N TYR A 130 17.69 7.65 -46.10
CA TYR A 130 18.92 7.26 -46.80
C TYR A 130 19.49 8.39 -47.68
N GLU A 131 18.75 9.49 -47.80
CA GLU A 131 19.19 10.66 -48.54
C GLU A 131 19.88 11.66 -47.61
N LYS A 132 19.96 12.92 -48.05
CA LYS A 132 20.53 14.01 -47.28
C LYS A 132 19.60 14.49 -46.17
N ASN A 133 18.31 14.14 -46.13
CA ASN A 133 17.38 14.66 -45.13
C ASN A 133 17.67 14.07 -43.73
N ALA A 134 17.25 14.75 -42.67
CA ALA A 134 17.16 14.11 -41.36
C ALA A 134 16.04 13.05 -41.37
N ALA A 135 16.18 12.00 -40.57
CA ALA A 135 15.13 10.97 -40.49
C ALA A 135 13.87 11.53 -39.81
N ILE A 136 14.02 12.29 -38.72
CA ILE A 136 12.97 13.14 -38.16
C ILE A 136 13.56 14.54 -38.02
N GLY A 137 13.08 15.49 -38.81
CA GLY A 137 13.62 16.86 -38.78
C GLY A 137 13.71 17.52 -40.14
N SER A 138 14.65 18.44 -40.34
CA SER A 138 14.65 19.27 -41.53
C SER A 138 15.07 18.53 -42.80
N SER A 139 14.65 19.08 -43.94
CA SER A 139 15.05 18.56 -45.24
C SER A 139 16.48 18.97 -45.54
N SER A 140 17.13 18.21 -46.41
CA SER A 140 18.33 18.66 -47.08
C SER A 140 18.06 19.81 -48.03
N ILE A 141 19.11 20.57 -48.32
CA ILE A 141 19.05 21.60 -49.35
C ILE A 141 19.28 20.96 -50.73
N SER A 142 18.33 21.15 -51.65
CA SER A 142 18.39 20.57 -53.00
C SER A 142 18.91 21.51 -54.08
N ASP A 143 18.96 22.83 -53.83
CA ASP A 143 19.20 23.84 -54.88
C ASP A 143 20.19 24.94 -54.45
N TRP A 144 20.56 25.81 -55.40
CA TRP A 144 21.55 26.90 -55.33
C TRP A 144 21.22 28.03 -54.32
N HIS A 145 20.80 27.68 -53.10
CA HIS A 145 20.42 28.60 -52.03
C HIS A 145 21.24 28.32 -50.76
N ASP A 146 21.52 29.35 -49.97
CA ASP A 146 22.15 29.27 -48.63
C ASP A 146 21.11 29.02 -47.52
N ASP A 147 19.93 28.54 -47.88
CA ASP A 147 18.76 28.40 -46.99
C ASP A 147 18.70 27.03 -46.33
N VAL A 148 19.72 26.76 -45.51
CA VAL A 148 19.72 25.59 -44.63
C VAL A 148 18.87 25.92 -43.41
N TYR A 149 17.73 25.25 -43.27
CA TYR A 149 16.81 25.43 -42.15
C TYR A 149 17.10 24.40 -41.04
N PRO A 150 17.01 24.82 -39.77
CA PRO A 150 17.10 23.89 -38.65
C PRO A 150 15.94 22.90 -38.63
N GLY A 151 16.14 21.80 -37.91
CA GLY A 151 15.01 21.00 -37.42
C GLY A 151 14.01 21.88 -36.65
N GLY A 152 12.73 21.55 -36.70
CA GLY A 152 11.72 22.21 -35.87
C GLY A 152 11.82 21.79 -34.40
N GLU A 153 10.73 21.94 -33.66
CA GLU A 153 10.63 21.47 -32.27
C GLU A 153 10.15 20.02 -32.26
N ILE A 154 10.96 19.11 -31.73
CA ILE A 154 10.68 17.68 -31.71
C ILE A 154 10.68 17.20 -30.27
N THR A 155 9.56 16.65 -29.83
CA THR A 155 9.39 16.11 -28.48
C THR A 155 9.02 14.63 -28.55
N ILE A 156 9.70 13.80 -27.78
CA ILE A 156 9.37 12.37 -27.64
C ILE A 156 9.12 12.10 -26.16
N THR A 157 7.89 11.75 -25.81
CA THR A 157 7.51 11.41 -24.44
C THR A 157 7.35 9.90 -24.23
N GLY A 158 7.16 9.14 -25.31
CA GLY A 158 7.01 7.69 -25.27
C GLY A 158 7.14 7.04 -26.64
N GLY A 159 7.07 5.71 -26.66
CA GLY A 159 7.15 4.90 -27.87
C GLY A 159 8.55 4.36 -28.13
N ILE A 160 8.62 3.35 -29.01
CA ILE A 160 9.89 2.86 -29.55
C ILE A 160 10.17 3.64 -30.84
N VAL A 161 11.05 4.63 -30.76
CA VAL A 161 11.35 5.53 -31.89
C VAL A 161 12.73 5.21 -32.44
N THR A 162 12.78 4.71 -33.66
CA THR A 162 14.02 4.50 -34.42
C THR A 162 14.13 5.54 -35.51
N ALA A 163 15.14 6.41 -35.42
CA ALA A 163 15.44 7.46 -36.39
C ALA A 163 16.85 7.25 -36.97
N LYS A 164 16.95 6.92 -38.26
CA LYS A 164 18.22 6.63 -38.95
C LYS A 164 18.48 7.57 -40.13
N GLY A 165 19.41 8.50 -39.97
CA GLY A 165 19.86 9.42 -41.00
C GLY A 165 21.08 8.90 -41.78
N GLY A 166 21.21 9.31 -43.05
CA GLY A 166 22.45 9.13 -43.82
C GLY A 166 23.40 10.30 -43.59
N ILE A 167 23.23 11.36 -44.39
CA ILE A 167 24.02 12.59 -44.28
C ILE A 167 23.37 13.59 -43.29
N GLY A 168 22.04 13.65 -43.26
CA GLY A 168 21.31 14.37 -42.23
C GLY A 168 21.33 13.63 -40.90
N ALA A 169 20.95 14.32 -39.82
CA ALA A 169 20.87 13.73 -38.50
C ALA A 169 19.85 12.58 -38.43
N GLY A 170 19.96 11.73 -37.42
CA GLY A 170 18.86 10.84 -37.05
C GLY A 170 17.62 11.68 -36.69
N ILE A 171 17.79 12.53 -35.67
CA ILE A 171 16.80 13.53 -35.24
C ILE A 171 17.44 14.92 -35.29
N GLY A 172 16.86 15.85 -36.06
CA GLY A 172 17.29 17.25 -36.11
C GLY A 172 17.58 17.77 -37.52
N GLY A 173 18.81 18.20 -37.78
CA GLY A 173 19.18 18.95 -38.97
C GLY A 173 19.40 18.09 -40.22
N GLY A 174 18.88 18.55 -41.36
CA GLY A 174 19.16 17.98 -42.68
C GLY A 174 20.63 18.15 -43.10
N GLY A 175 21.13 17.21 -43.88
CA GLY A 175 22.46 17.26 -44.50
C GLY A 175 22.50 18.09 -45.77
N VAL A 176 23.71 18.38 -46.24
CA VAL A 176 23.97 19.17 -47.46
C VAL A 176 25.06 18.49 -48.29
N SER A 177 25.01 18.60 -49.63
CA SER A 177 26.14 18.17 -50.47
C SER A 177 26.46 19.09 -51.65
N ILE A 178 25.97 20.33 -51.65
CA ILE A 178 26.34 21.38 -52.62
C ILE A 178 26.49 22.73 -51.90
N LEU A 179 27.54 23.49 -52.23
CA LEU A 179 27.84 24.92 -51.93
C LEU A 179 27.58 25.54 -50.53
N SER A 180 26.97 24.85 -49.57
CA SER A 180 26.87 25.29 -48.17
C SER A 180 28.18 25.08 -47.43
N LYS A 181 28.42 25.94 -46.42
CA LYS A 181 29.57 25.83 -45.52
C LYS A 181 29.40 24.78 -44.41
N LYS A 182 28.16 24.40 -44.09
CA LYS A 182 27.80 23.48 -43.00
C LYS A 182 26.50 22.73 -43.28
N GLY A 183 26.27 21.62 -42.56
CA GLY A 183 24.97 20.95 -42.54
C GLY A 183 23.91 21.77 -41.81
N GLY A 184 22.69 21.26 -41.76
CA GLY A 184 21.57 21.90 -41.06
C GLY A 184 21.68 21.81 -39.55
N ASP A 185 21.20 22.87 -38.91
CA ASP A 185 21.24 23.00 -37.46
C ASP A 185 20.16 22.09 -36.81
N GLY A 186 20.42 21.60 -35.60
CA GLY A 186 19.61 20.53 -34.99
C GLY A 186 18.17 20.90 -34.60
N GLY A 187 17.87 22.18 -34.41
CA GLY A 187 16.57 22.61 -33.88
C GLY A 187 16.47 22.45 -32.36
N THR A 188 15.24 22.31 -31.85
CA THR A 188 14.98 22.03 -30.43
C THR A 188 14.46 20.60 -30.29
N ILE A 189 15.18 19.77 -29.52
CA ILE A 189 14.90 18.35 -29.36
C ILE A 189 14.76 18.03 -27.87
N THR A 190 13.62 17.46 -27.50
CA THR A 190 13.29 17.06 -26.13
C THR A 190 12.92 15.58 -26.12
N ILE A 191 13.57 14.78 -25.27
CA ILE A 191 13.25 13.35 -25.12
C ILE A 191 13.06 13.04 -23.64
N THR A 192 11.81 13.02 -23.16
CA THR A 192 11.47 12.79 -21.75
C THR A 192 11.14 11.33 -21.43
N GLY A 193 10.86 10.51 -22.43
CA GLY A 193 10.54 9.10 -22.25
C GLY A 193 10.61 8.29 -23.55
N GLY A 194 10.31 7.00 -23.43
CA GLY A 194 10.38 6.04 -24.53
C GLY A 194 11.79 5.48 -24.78
N ILE A 195 11.87 4.59 -25.76
CA ILE A 195 13.13 3.96 -26.20
C ILE A 195 13.49 4.57 -27.56
N VAL A 196 14.48 5.46 -27.56
CA VAL A 196 14.86 6.23 -28.76
C VAL A 196 16.20 5.76 -29.30
N THR A 197 16.23 5.23 -30.51
CA THR A 197 17.45 4.94 -31.26
C THR A 197 17.64 6.00 -32.35
N ALA A 198 18.62 6.87 -32.20
CA ALA A 198 18.88 7.98 -33.12
C ALA A 198 20.31 7.87 -33.70
N THR A 199 20.43 7.43 -34.95
CA THR A 199 21.75 7.19 -35.55
C THR A 199 21.90 7.91 -36.88
N SER A 200 23.14 8.24 -37.22
CA SER A 200 23.47 8.83 -38.52
C SER A 200 24.83 8.35 -39.01
N GLU A 201 24.99 8.18 -40.32
CA GLU A 201 26.26 7.76 -40.94
C GLU A 201 27.30 8.90 -40.95
N LYS A 202 26.89 10.14 -41.20
CA LYS A 202 27.80 11.31 -41.27
C LYS A 202 27.39 12.50 -40.40
N GLY A 203 26.09 12.78 -40.28
CA GLY A 203 25.54 13.74 -39.31
C GLY A 203 25.56 13.21 -37.88
N GLN A 204 25.00 13.98 -36.94
CA GLN A 204 24.82 13.54 -35.56
C GLN A 204 23.62 12.60 -35.42
N GLY A 205 23.65 11.71 -34.41
CA GLY A 205 22.48 10.91 -34.09
C GLY A 205 21.31 11.81 -33.71
N ILE A 206 21.57 12.73 -32.76
CA ILE A 206 20.67 13.79 -32.32
C ILE A 206 21.39 15.13 -32.47
N GLY A 207 20.84 16.04 -33.27
CA GLY A 207 21.38 17.38 -33.49
C GLY A 207 21.62 17.68 -34.96
N ALA A 208 22.84 18.13 -35.29
CA ALA A 208 23.16 18.69 -36.60
C ALA A 208 23.32 17.66 -37.72
N GLY A 209 22.93 18.06 -38.93
CA GLY A 209 23.26 17.36 -40.17
C GLY A 209 24.71 17.64 -40.63
N PHE A 210 25.20 16.85 -41.59
CA PHE A 210 26.55 16.99 -42.14
C PHE A 210 26.56 17.64 -43.54
N CYS A 211 27.61 18.40 -43.85
CA CYS A 211 27.91 18.83 -45.21
C CYS A 211 29.01 17.96 -45.84
N ASP A 212 28.67 17.23 -46.90
CA ASP A 212 29.56 16.31 -47.62
C ASP A 212 30.17 16.93 -48.89
N TYR A 213 30.36 18.26 -48.91
CA TYR A 213 30.88 18.97 -50.08
C TYR A 213 32.41 19.15 -50.00
N PRO A 214 33.20 18.84 -51.06
CA PRO A 214 34.66 18.81 -51.00
C PRO A 214 35.37 20.12 -50.58
N LEU A 215 34.69 21.27 -50.71
CA LEU A 215 35.25 22.60 -50.41
C LEU A 215 34.71 23.19 -49.10
N ALA A 216 33.80 22.48 -48.42
CA ALA A 216 33.24 22.84 -47.13
C ALA A 216 32.72 21.58 -46.42
N VAL A 217 33.45 21.15 -45.39
CA VAL A 217 33.12 19.98 -44.58
C VAL A 217 32.85 20.43 -43.15
N GLY A 218 31.66 20.12 -42.64
CA GLY A 218 31.27 20.52 -41.30
C GLY A 218 29.84 20.15 -40.94
N LEU A 219 29.64 19.89 -39.66
CA LEU A 219 28.31 19.78 -39.06
C LEU A 219 27.65 21.16 -39.01
N GLY A 220 26.32 21.17 -39.03
CA GLY A 220 25.54 22.32 -38.53
C GLY A 220 25.79 22.60 -37.04
N GLU A 221 25.13 23.62 -36.52
CA GLU A 221 25.07 23.85 -35.08
C GLU A 221 24.20 22.77 -34.43
N PRO A 222 24.60 22.20 -33.28
CA PRO A 222 23.88 21.10 -32.65
C PRO A 222 22.40 21.33 -32.31
N GLY A 223 21.98 22.59 -32.16
CA GLY A 223 20.67 22.93 -31.62
C GLY A 223 20.62 22.85 -30.09
N ILE A 224 19.42 22.60 -29.57
CA ILE A 224 19.09 22.51 -28.15
C ILE A 224 18.62 21.08 -27.87
N PHE A 225 19.30 20.36 -26.99
CA PHE A 225 18.88 19.03 -26.50
C PHE A 225 18.62 19.01 -25.00
N THR A 226 17.50 18.42 -24.58
CA THR A 226 17.16 18.18 -23.17
C THR A 226 16.38 16.88 -23.01
N THR A 227 16.45 16.26 -21.84
CA THR A 227 15.61 15.11 -21.48
C THR A 227 14.54 15.43 -20.44
N GLY A 228 14.30 16.73 -20.19
CA GLY A 228 13.40 17.18 -19.14
C GLY A 228 13.92 16.88 -17.74
N GLU A 229 13.03 16.91 -16.75
CA GLU A 229 13.36 16.74 -15.33
C GLU A 229 13.09 15.31 -14.81
N LYS A 230 12.59 14.41 -15.66
CA LYS A 230 12.23 13.03 -15.28
C LYS A 230 13.01 12.02 -16.11
N GLY A 231 13.79 11.19 -15.45
CA GLY A 231 14.73 10.25 -16.09
C GLY A 231 14.13 8.98 -16.68
N ASN A 232 13.00 9.04 -17.38
CA ASN A 232 12.35 7.83 -17.93
C ASN A 232 12.85 7.45 -19.34
N ALA A 233 13.63 8.31 -20.00
CA ALA A 233 14.12 8.07 -21.35
C ALA A 233 15.26 7.04 -21.41
N VAL A 234 15.21 6.14 -22.40
CA VAL A 234 16.35 5.29 -22.81
C VAL A 234 16.77 5.68 -24.22
N ILE A 235 17.98 6.21 -24.37
CA ILE A 235 18.45 6.81 -25.63
C ILE A 235 19.70 6.10 -26.13
N PHE A 236 19.65 5.60 -27.36
CA PHE A 236 20.80 5.08 -28.11
C PHE A 236 21.12 6.01 -29.27
N ALA A 237 22.05 6.93 -29.06
CA ALA A 237 22.47 7.87 -30.09
C ALA A 237 23.84 7.50 -30.67
N SER A 238 24.05 7.62 -31.98
CA SER A 238 25.43 7.52 -32.52
C SER A 238 26.32 8.67 -32.02
N SER A 239 25.71 9.83 -31.76
CA SER A 239 26.28 10.98 -31.05
C SER A 239 25.16 11.98 -30.72
N ILE A 240 25.33 12.76 -29.65
CA ILE A 240 24.46 13.89 -29.31
C ILE A 240 25.26 15.17 -29.48
N GLY A 241 24.76 16.11 -30.28
CA GLY A 241 25.51 17.32 -30.59
C GLY A 241 25.60 18.33 -29.45
N ASP A 242 24.47 18.64 -28.83
CA ASP A 242 24.40 19.63 -27.76
C ASP A 242 24.84 18.97 -26.45
N GLN A 243 25.97 19.41 -25.91
CA GLN A 243 26.56 18.92 -24.67
C GLN A 243 26.50 19.97 -23.56
N SER A 244 25.92 21.15 -23.83
CA SER A 244 25.99 22.33 -22.95
C SER A 244 25.26 22.15 -21.61
N ARG A 245 24.30 21.22 -21.56
CA ARG A 245 23.43 20.93 -20.40
C ARG A 245 23.48 19.47 -19.98
N LYS A 246 24.61 18.82 -20.24
CA LYS A 246 24.80 17.39 -19.94
C LYS A 246 24.60 17.05 -18.46
N ASP A 247 24.95 17.98 -17.56
CA ASP A 247 24.77 17.83 -16.12
C ASP A 247 23.28 17.88 -15.69
N SER A 248 22.38 18.37 -16.55
CA SER A 248 20.93 18.39 -16.33
C SER A 248 20.20 17.32 -17.14
N TRP A 249 20.92 16.35 -17.73
CA TRP A 249 20.28 15.21 -18.35
C TRP A 249 19.79 14.26 -17.27
N GLU A 250 18.65 13.67 -17.57
CA GLU A 250 17.96 12.66 -16.79
C GLU A 250 17.64 11.47 -17.71
N GLY A 251 18.01 10.24 -17.31
CA GLY A 251 17.70 9.01 -18.05
C GLY A 251 18.92 8.12 -18.33
N VAL A 252 18.70 7.04 -19.09
CA VAL A 252 19.76 6.12 -19.53
C VAL A 252 20.16 6.46 -20.97
N ILE A 253 21.35 7.01 -21.15
CA ILE A 253 21.75 7.61 -22.44
C ILE A 253 23.08 7.00 -22.89
N PHE A 254 23.10 6.45 -24.10
CA PHE A 254 24.26 5.94 -24.80
C PHE A 254 24.65 6.88 -25.94
N GLU A 255 25.93 7.27 -25.97
CA GLU A 255 26.58 7.97 -27.07
C GLU A 255 27.60 7.02 -27.72
N GLY A 256 27.27 6.54 -28.91
CA GLY A 256 27.98 5.41 -29.52
C GLY A 256 27.68 4.12 -28.75
N THR A 257 28.73 3.48 -28.23
CA THR A 257 28.62 2.26 -27.43
C THR A 257 28.78 2.49 -25.93
N GLU A 258 29.07 3.72 -25.51
CA GLU A 258 29.26 4.08 -24.10
C GLU A 258 28.03 4.83 -23.59
N GLY A 259 27.48 4.39 -22.47
CA GLY A 259 26.31 5.00 -21.85
C GLY A 259 26.44 5.20 -20.36
N LYS A 260 25.61 6.11 -19.85
CA LYS A 260 25.50 6.41 -18.43
C LYS A 260 24.05 6.54 -18.00
N SER A 261 23.81 6.31 -16.72
CA SER A 261 22.63 6.83 -16.03
C SER A 261 22.90 8.29 -15.66
N TYR A 262 22.20 9.22 -16.28
CA TYR A 262 22.28 10.66 -16.01
C TYR A 262 21.18 11.05 -15.02
N GLY A 263 21.52 11.88 -14.03
CA GLY A 263 20.67 12.30 -12.90
C GLY A 263 20.89 11.48 -11.62
N ASP A 264 20.32 11.92 -10.49
CA ASP A 264 20.60 11.33 -9.17
C ASP A 264 19.82 10.04 -8.90
N ASN A 265 18.53 10.01 -9.27
CA ASN A 265 17.63 8.89 -9.02
C ASN A 265 16.77 8.62 -10.26
N ILE A 266 17.22 7.66 -11.07
CA ILE A 266 16.63 7.34 -12.36
C ILE A 266 15.69 6.15 -12.22
N ILE A 267 14.52 6.27 -12.82
CA ILE A 267 13.51 5.23 -12.87
C ILE A 267 13.17 5.02 -14.34
N VAL A 268 13.43 3.83 -14.86
CA VAL A 268 13.08 3.43 -16.22
C VAL A 268 11.91 2.47 -16.15
N GLU A 269 10.78 2.86 -16.72
CA GLU A 269 9.52 2.10 -16.66
C GLU A 269 9.26 1.23 -17.89
N SER A 270 10.18 1.25 -18.87
CA SER A 270 10.12 0.42 -20.07
C SER A 270 11.21 -0.65 -20.07
N ASP A 271 10.92 -1.79 -20.69
CA ASP A 271 11.94 -2.80 -20.96
C ASP A 271 13.03 -2.20 -21.86
N PHE A 272 14.28 -2.55 -21.61
CA PHE A 272 15.35 -2.21 -22.55
C PHE A 272 16.51 -3.19 -22.49
N GLU A 273 17.23 -3.26 -23.60
CA GLU A 273 18.42 -4.08 -23.76
C GLU A 273 19.68 -3.21 -23.74
N ILE A 274 20.71 -3.65 -23.03
CA ILE A 274 22.09 -3.20 -23.22
C ILE A 274 22.75 -4.17 -24.22
N PRO A 275 22.99 -3.78 -25.47
CA PRO A 275 23.45 -4.71 -26.50
C PRO A 275 24.88 -5.19 -26.28
N GLN A 276 25.26 -6.27 -26.95
CA GLN A 276 26.64 -6.75 -26.94
C GLN A 276 27.61 -5.66 -27.43
N GLY A 277 28.69 -5.44 -26.66
CA GLY A 277 29.70 -4.42 -26.96
C GLY A 277 29.37 -3.02 -26.43
N TYR A 278 28.19 -2.83 -25.81
CA TYR A 278 27.82 -1.58 -25.15
C TYR A 278 28.20 -1.63 -23.65
N THR A 279 28.50 -0.46 -23.09
CA THR A 279 28.82 -0.30 -21.67
C THR A 279 27.85 0.70 -21.04
N LEU A 280 27.15 0.31 -19.98
CA LEU A 280 26.39 1.23 -19.13
C LEU A 280 27.13 1.49 -17.81
N THR A 281 27.42 2.75 -17.50
CA THR A 281 28.00 3.15 -16.21
C THR A 281 26.96 3.80 -15.31
N VAL A 282 26.80 3.28 -14.10
CA VAL A 282 26.10 3.94 -12.99
C VAL A 282 27.16 4.44 -12.02
N GLU A 283 27.32 5.77 -11.95
CA GLU A 283 28.36 6.41 -11.14
C GLU A 283 28.08 6.27 -9.63
N ALA A 284 29.10 6.52 -8.81
CA ALA A 284 28.94 6.51 -7.36
C ALA A 284 27.85 7.51 -6.92
N ASP A 285 27.12 7.15 -5.85
CA ASP A 285 26.00 7.93 -5.30
C ASP A 285 24.77 8.08 -6.22
N LYS A 286 24.80 7.51 -7.43
CA LYS A 286 23.66 7.47 -8.35
C LYS A 286 22.81 6.21 -8.14
N LYS A 287 21.50 6.34 -8.34
CA LYS A 287 20.55 5.21 -8.30
C LYS A 287 19.86 5.04 -9.65
N LEU A 288 19.87 3.82 -10.17
CA LEU A 288 19.06 3.41 -11.32
C LEU A 288 18.08 2.32 -10.87
N THR A 289 16.79 2.58 -11.03
CA THR A 289 15.71 1.65 -10.71
C THR A 289 15.01 1.23 -11.99
N ILE A 290 14.94 -0.07 -12.22
CA ILE A 290 14.12 -0.66 -13.28
C ILE A 290 12.74 -0.88 -12.68
N GLY A 291 11.71 -0.27 -13.29
CA GLY A 291 10.33 -0.25 -12.81
C GLY A 291 9.73 -1.64 -12.57
N LYS A 292 8.62 -1.68 -11.83
CA LYS A 292 7.97 -2.93 -11.39
C LYS A 292 7.56 -3.86 -12.53
N ASP A 293 7.21 -3.29 -13.67
CA ASP A 293 6.74 -4.00 -14.86
C ASP A 293 7.78 -3.97 -15.98
N ALA A 294 8.98 -3.44 -15.69
CA ALA A 294 10.08 -3.31 -16.64
C ALA A 294 11.16 -4.39 -16.44
N THR A 295 11.85 -4.73 -17.50
CA THR A 295 12.95 -5.70 -17.56
C THR A 295 14.18 -5.07 -18.20
N LEU A 296 15.31 -5.15 -17.48
CA LEU A 296 16.62 -4.83 -18.05
C LEU A 296 17.27 -6.12 -18.55
N THR A 297 17.52 -6.18 -19.86
CA THR A 297 18.29 -7.26 -20.50
C THR A 297 19.73 -6.79 -20.73
N ASN A 298 20.71 -7.38 -20.03
CA ASN A 298 22.12 -7.05 -20.22
C ASN A 298 22.83 -8.10 -21.09
N ASN A 299 23.18 -7.73 -22.32
CA ASN A 299 24.06 -8.50 -23.20
C ASN A 299 25.44 -7.85 -23.37
N GLY A 300 25.63 -6.64 -22.84
CA GLY A 300 26.88 -5.87 -22.84
C GLY A 300 27.62 -5.92 -21.51
N THR A 301 28.10 -4.76 -21.07
CA THR A 301 28.78 -4.55 -19.79
C THR A 301 28.05 -3.49 -18.96
N ILE A 302 27.82 -3.77 -17.68
CA ILE A 302 27.40 -2.77 -16.69
C ILE A 302 28.57 -2.52 -15.74
N VAL A 303 28.93 -1.26 -15.55
CA VAL A 303 29.85 -0.80 -14.51
C VAL A 303 29.02 -0.09 -13.44
N ASN A 304 28.70 -0.82 -12.37
CA ASN A 304 27.86 -0.32 -11.28
C ASN A 304 28.72 0.16 -10.10
N ASN A 305 29.03 1.45 -10.06
CA ASN A 305 29.67 2.08 -8.90
C ASN A 305 28.65 2.70 -7.94
N GLY A 306 27.40 2.84 -8.36
CA GLY A 306 26.26 3.32 -7.56
C GLY A 306 25.36 2.18 -7.11
N THR A 307 24.04 2.37 -7.25
CA THR A 307 23.02 1.37 -6.93
C THR A 307 22.15 1.08 -8.14
N ILE A 308 21.93 -0.20 -8.44
CA ILE A 308 20.93 -0.64 -9.42
C ILE A 308 19.89 -1.48 -8.69
N LYS A 309 18.62 -1.08 -8.77
CA LYS A 309 17.46 -1.79 -8.21
C LYS A 309 16.58 -2.32 -9.35
N THR A 310 16.00 -3.50 -9.19
CA THR A 310 15.02 -4.06 -10.12
C THR A 310 13.97 -4.86 -9.35
N TYR A 311 12.72 -4.84 -9.82
CA TYR A 311 11.65 -5.68 -9.29
C TYR A 311 11.51 -7.01 -10.04
N ASN A 312 12.04 -7.07 -11.26
CA ASN A 312 11.95 -8.26 -12.11
C ASN A 312 13.28 -8.99 -12.21
N THR A 313 13.26 -10.10 -12.95
CA THR A 313 14.46 -10.87 -13.20
C THR A 313 15.37 -10.08 -14.14
N PHE A 314 16.54 -9.68 -13.65
CA PHE A 314 17.64 -9.16 -14.47
C PHE A 314 18.00 -10.22 -15.52
N ALA A 315 17.81 -9.91 -16.80
CA ALA A 315 17.93 -10.87 -17.91
C ALA A 315 19.24 -10.67 -18.68
N GLY A 316 19.61 -11.65 -19.51
CA GLY A 316 20.80 -11.61 -20.37
C GLY A 316 22.06 -12.28 -19.79
N GLY A 317 23.10 -12.36 -20.62
CA GLY A 317 24.38 -13.03 -20.30
C GLY A 317 25.59 -12.10 -20.22
N GLY A 318 25.36 -10.79 -20.17
CA GLY A 318 26.38 -9.76 -20.13
C GLY A 318 27.15 -9.70 -18.80
N THR A 319 28.18 -8.84 -18.75
CA THR A 319 29.03 -8.68 -17.57
C THR A 319 28.48 -7.57 -16.67
N VAL A 320 28.48 -7.79 -15.35
CA VAL A 320 28.25 -6.75 -14.33
C VAL A 320 29.50 -6.62 -13.47
N GLN A 321 30.03 -5.41 -13.36
CA GLN A 321 31.21 -5.06 -12.56
C GLN A 321 30.82 -4.09 -11.45
N GLY A 322 31.51 -4.16 -10.30
CA GLY A 322 31.25 -3.29 -9.15
C GLY A 322 30.17 -3.85 -8.22
N ASN A 323 29.27 -2.99 -7.76
CA ASN A 323 28.20 -3.34 -6.83
C ASN A 323 27.19 -4.30 -7.48
N SER A 324 26.63 -5.21 -6.67
CA SER A 324 25.59 -6.14 -7.14
C SER A 324 24.29 -5.40 -7.48
N VAL A 325 23.54 -5.92 -8.45
CA VAL A 325 22.17 -5.48 -8.74
C VAL A 325 21.24 -6.01 -7.64
N ILE A 326 20.42 -5.14 -7.05
CA ILE A 326 19.50 -5.48 -5.98
C ILE A 326 18.15 -5.87 -6.60
N ASN A 327 17.70 -7.11 -6.34
CA ASN A 327 16.35 -7.54 -6.69
C ASN A 327 15.40 -7.27 -5.51
N LEU A 328 14.44 -6.36 -5.74
CA LEU A 328 13.43 -5.90 -4.79
C LEU A 328 12.22 -6.81 -4.67
N THR A 329 12.20 -7.95 -5.36
CA THR A 329 11.11 -8.92 -5.25
C THR A 329 11.60 -10.19 -4.58
N ASP A 330 10.95 -10.58 -3.49
CA ASP A 330 11.01 -11.95 -2.98
C ASP A 330 9.80 -12.74 -3.48
N ARG A 331 10.06 -13.92 -4.04
CA ARG A 331 9.03 -14.82 -4.58
C ARG A 331 8.81 -16.01 -3.67
N ASN A 332 7.57 -16.49 -3.63
CA ASN A 332 7.15 -17.64 -2.83
C ASN A 332 7.50 -17.48 -1.34
N VAL A 333 7.20 -16.30 -0.80
CA VAL A 333 7.45 -15.95 0.60
C VAL A 333 6.41 -16.65 1.48
N LYS A 334 6.87 -17.43 2.45
CA LYS A 334 6.00 -18.06 3.44
C LYS A 334 5.52 -17.04 4.46
N TYR A 335 4.28 -17.19 4.94
CA TYR A 335 3.74 -16.45 6.07
C TYR A 335 2.67 -17.28 6.79
N LEU A 336 2.33 -16.93 8.03
CA LEU A 336 1.21 -17.50 8.78
C LEU A 336 -0.01 -16.59 8.65
N ASP A 337 -1.15 -17.13 8.23
CA ASP A 337 -2.41 -16.39 8.11
C ASP A 337 -3.08 -16.11 9.47
N GLU A 338 -4.31 -15.57 9.46
CA GLU A 338 -5.06 -15.26 10.69
C GLU A 338 -5.37 -16.47 11.58
N ASN A 339 -5.35 -17.69 11.04
CA ASN A 339 -5.58 -18.93 11.77
C ASN A 339 -4.26 -19.58 12.22
N GLY A 340 -3.12 -19.00 11.86
CA GLY A 340 -1.79 -19.54 12.12
C GLY A 340 -1.38 -20.64 11.13
N GLU A 341 -2.06 -20.75 9.98
CA GLU A 341 -1.71 -21.73 8.94
C GLU A 341 -0.67 -21.15 7.96
N GLU A 342 0.28 -21.97 7.51
CA GLU A 342 1.31 -21.55 6.56
C GLU A 342 0.72 -21.35 5.16
N GLN A 343 0.92 -20.16 4.61
CA GLN A 343 0.54 -19.76 3.26
C GLN A 343 1.77 -19.32 2.45
N ILE A 344 1.59 -19.17 1.14
CA ILE A 344 2.64 -18.70 0.22
C ILE A 344 2.18 -17.43 -0.48
N CYS A 345 2.89 -16.34 -0.23
CA CYS A 345 2.81 -15.12 -1.03
C CYS A 345 3.67 -15.30 -2.29
N VAL A 346 3.04 -15.21 -3.48
CA VAL A 346 3.71 -15.44 -4.76
C VAL A 346 4.83 -14.42 -5.00
N SER A 347 4.62 -13.17 -4.60
CA SER A 347 5.55 -12.06 -4.83
C SER A 347 5.34 -10.96 -3.79
N ALA A 348 6.41 -10.54 -3.11
CA ALA A 348 6.40 -9.43 -2.17
C ALA A 348 7.54 -8.45 -2.48
N THR A 349 7.25 -7.16 -2.39
CA THR A 349 8.22 -6.07 -2.52
C THR A 349 9.07 -5.96 -1.25
N LYS A 350 10.39 -6.07 -1.38
CA LYS A 350 11.33 -5.84 -0.28
C LYS A 350 11.33 -4.38 0.12
N LEU A 351 11.16 -4.14 1.41
CA LEU A 351 11.25 -2.81 1.98
C LEU A 351 12.70 -2.32 2.08
N MET A 352 12.89 -1.07 1.69
CA MET A 352 14.11 -0.30 1.74
C MET A 352 13.91 0.97 2.56
N GLU A 353 15.00 1.64 2.93
CA GLU A 353 14.99 2.86 3.76
C GLU A 353 14.24 4.05 3.15
N ASP A 354 14.09 4.08 1.82
CA ASP A 354 13.44 5.15 1.05
C ASP A 354 11.96 4.88 0.74
N ASP A 355 11.40 3.74 1.16
CA ASP A 355 10.02 3.33 0.85
C ASP A 355 8.97 4.03 1.75
N THR A 356 8.73 5.31 1.50
CA THR A 356 7.80 6.14 2.29
C THR A 356 6.35 6.10 1.83
N ILE A 357 6.05 5.48 0.69
CA ILE A 357 4.69 5.29 0.17
C ILE A 357 4.50 3.82 -0.15
N TRP A 358 3.53 3.18 0.48
CA TRP A 358 3.17 1.80 0.20
C TRP A 358 1.80 1.78 -0.46
N ASN A 359 1.76 1.32 -1.71
CA ASN A 359 0.52 1.14 -2.44
C ASN A 359 -0.03 -0.27 -2.21
N GLU A 360 -1.24 -0.52 -2.66
CA GLU A 360 -1.87 -1.84 -2.60
C GLU A 360 -0.92 -2.96 -3.06
N GLY A 361 -0.75 -3.99 -2.22
CA GLY A 361 0.13 -5.12 -2.50
C GLY A 361 0.84 -5.70 -1.28
N TRP A 362 1.76 -6.64 -1.57
CA TRP A 362 2.55 -7.37 -0.58
C TRP A 362 3.95 -6.78 -0.43
N TYR A 363 4.38 -6.60 0.81
CA TYR A 363 5.69 -6.12 1.21
C TYR A 363 6.35 -7.11 2.16
N ILE A 364 7.69 -7.15 2.16
CA ILE A 364 8.47 -7.95 3.09
C ILE A 364 9.60 -7.11 3.70
N ALA A 365 9.69 -7.14 5.03
CA ALA A 365 10.89 -6.72 5.74
C ALA A 365 11.84 -7.92 5.83
N ASN A 366 12.98 -7.82 5.15
CA ASN A 366 14.01 -8.85 5.12
C ASN A 366 15.32 -8.28 5.65
N GLY A 367 15.70 -8.67 6.87
CA GLY A 367 16.80 -8.04 7.61
C GLY A 367 16.40 -6.77 8.37
N ASP A 368 17.39 -5.93 8.69
CA ASP A 368 17.19 -4.69 9.44
C ASP A 368 16.95 -3.52 8.48
N VAL A 369 15.74 -2.94 8.53
CA VAL A 369 15.31 -1.82 7.69
C VAL A 369 14.82 -0.68 8.59
N THR A 370 15.26 0.55 8.32
CA THR A 370 14.74 1.76 8.99
C THR A 370 14.24 2.75 7.95
N ILE A 371 12.94 3.04 7.96
CA ILE A 371 12.33 4.06 7.11
C ILE A 371 12.20 5.32 7.95
N THR A 372 13.08 6.29 7.71
CA THR A 372 13.24 7.46 8.59
C THR A 372 12.10 8.46 8.50
N ASP A 373 11.32 8.40 7.43
CA ASP A 373 10.15 9.22 7.21
C ASP A 373 8.84 8.48 7.49
N ARG A 374 7.76 9.24 7.66
CA ARG A 374 6.44 8.66 7.94
C ARG A 374 5.96 7.92 6.70
N VAL A 375 5.59 6.66 6.86
CA VAL A 375 5.04 5.84 5.77
C VAL A 375 3.59 6.25 5.51
N GLN A 376 3.22 6.40 4.24
CA GLN A 376 1.86 6.62 3.78
C GLN A 376 1.33 5.36 3.09
N LEU A 377 0.20 4.82 3.56
CA LEU A 377 -0.48 3.72 2.87
C LEU A 377 -1.50 4.27 1.87
N ASN A 378 -1.62 3.56 0.74
CA ASN A 378 -2.58 3.81 -0.32
C ASN A 378 -3.22 2.48 -0.77
N GLY A 379 -4.36 2.10 -0.18
CA GLY A 379 -5.05 0.85 -0.51
C GLY A 379 -4.76 -0.30 0.47
N ASP A 380 -4.86 -1.54 -0.02
CA ASP A 380 -4.74 -2.76 0.80
C ASP A 380 -3.28 -3.26 0.87
N VAL A 381 -2.62 -3.05 2.02
CA VAL A 381 -1.20 -3.33 2.20
C VAL A 381 -0.99 -4.50 3.16
N HIS A 382 -0.28 -5.51 2.68
CA HIS A 382 0.12 -6.70 3.43
C HIS A 382 1.63 -6.68 3.69
N LEU A 383 2.04 -6.67 4.96
CA LEU A 383 3.45 -6.71 5.37
C LEU A 383 3.80 -8.07 5.97
N ILE A 384 4.80 -8.75 5.39
CA ILE A 384 5.42 -9.93 5.97
C ILE A 384 6.69 -9.52 6.72
N LEU A 385 6.77 -9.85 8.00
CA LEU A 385 7.99 -9.73 8.79
C LEU A 385 8.74 -11.06 8.74
N ALA A 386 9.85 -11.10 7.99
CA ALA A 386 10.66 -12.31 7.89
C ALA A 386 11.29 -12.68 9.24
N ASP A 387 11.52 -13.97 9.47
CA ASP A 387 12.18 -14.43 10.71
C ASP A 387 13.56 -13.77 10.86
N GLY A 388 13.82 -13.19 12.02
CA GLY A 388 15.03 -12.45 12.37
C GLY A 388 15.09 -11.02 11.83
N ALA A 389 14.12 -10.58 11.02
CA ALA A 389 14.08 -9.23 10.48
C ALA A 389 13.60 -8.20 11.52
N LYS A 390 13.96 -6.94 11.31
CA LYS A 390 13.47 -5.80 12.07
C LYS A 390 13.15 -4.65 11.12
N LEU A 391 11.89 -4.24 11.10
CA LEU A 391 11.46 -3.01 10.46
C LEU A 391 11.24 -1.93 11.52
N ASN A 392 11.89 -0.77 11.36
CA ASN A 392 11.75 0.39 12.22
C ASN A 392 11.18 1.58 11.45
N VAL A 393 10.09 2.18 11.93
CA VAL A 393 9.41 3.33 11.32
C VAL A 393 9.22 4.42 12.38
N PRO A 394 10.26 5.23 12.68
CA PRO A 394 10.27 6.14 13.82
C PRO A 394 9.25 7.29 13.75
N LYS A 395 8.75 7.64 12.57
CA LYS A 395 7.76 8.72 12.37
C LYS A 395 6.33 8.23 12.12
N GLY A 396 6.12 6.92 12.14
CA GLY A 396 4.81 6.30 12.12
C GLY A 396 4.33 5.86 10.73
N ILE A 397 3.13 5.28 10.71
CA ILE A 397 2.45 4.77 9.52
C ILE A 397 1.08 5.47 9.41
N SER A 398 0.77 6.01 8.25
CA SER A 398 -0.44 6.81 7.98
C SER A 398 -1.47 6.01 7.19
N LEU A 399 -2.73 6.08 7.65
CA LEU A 399 -3.90 5.51 6.99
C LEU A 399 -4.95 6.62 6.91
N TYR A 400 -5.26 7.09 5.72
CA TYR A 400 -6.07 8.31 5.55
C TYR A 400 -7.49 8.02 5.09
N ARG A 401 -7.70 6.94 4.34
CA ARG A 401 -8.98 6.59 3.71
C ARG A 401 -9.65 5.45 4.47
N ASP A 402 -10.99 5.40 4.42
CA ASP A 402 -11.76 4.27 4.96
C ASP A 402 -11.44 2.95 4.22
N SER A 403 -10.91 3.03 3.00
CA SER A 403 -10.49 1.87 2.19
C SER A 403 -9.08 1.38 2.48
N ASP A 404 -8.24 2.13 3.21
CA ASP A 404 -6.86 1.72 3.46
C ASP A 404 -6.85 0.53 4.44
N ARG A 405 -5.99 -0.46 4.21
CA ARG A 405 -5.82 -1.62 5.08
C ARG A 405 -4.34 -1.83 5.35
N PHE A 406 -4.01 -2.15 6.59
CA PHE A 406 -2.66 -2.53 7.00
C PHE A 406 -2.70 -3.86 7.73
N THR A 407 -2.22 -4.92 7.07
CA THR A 407 -2.20 -6.27 7.63
C THR A 407 -0.78 -6.75 7.80
N VAL A 408 -0.41 -7.15 9.02
CA VAL A 408 0.93 -7.63 9.36
C VAL A 408 0.91 -9.14 9.61
N TYR A 409 1.85 -9.84 8.98
CA TYR A 409 2.07 -11.27 9.09
C TYR A 409 3.49 -11.56 9.57
N ALA A 410 3.71 -12.74 10.14
CA ALA A 410 5.02 -13.29 10.45
C ALA A 410 5.19 -14.67 9.81
N GLN A 411 6.40 -15.20 9.82
CA GLN A 411 6.69 -16.55 9.31
C GLN A 411 6.68 -17.63 10.39
N SER A 412 6.64 -17.21 11.67
CA SER A 412 6.76 -18.09 12.82
C SER A 412 6.03 -17.52 14.04
N THR A 413 5.66 -18.39 14.96
CA THR A 413 5.11 -18.03 16.29
C THR A 413 6.17 -18.05 17.40
N ASP A 414 7.43 -18.37 17.08
CA ASP A 414 8.55 -18.40 18.02
C ASP A 414 9.04 -16.96 18.31
N GLU A 415 8.76 -16.42 19.51
CA GLU A 415 9.00 -15.01 19.87
C GLU A 415 10.47 -14.56 19.69
N GLU A 416 11.44 -15.48 19.80
CA GLU A 416 12.87 -15.19 19.62
C GLU A 416 13.28 -15.06 18.15
N LYS A 417 12.52 -15.67 17.23
CA LYS A 417 12.79 -15.63 15.79
C LYS A 417 11.85 -14.71 15.03
N MET A 418 10.63 -14.56 15.52
CA MET A 418 9.57 -13.83 14.85
C MET A 418 10.02 -12.41 14.50
N GLY A 419 9.82 -12.02 13.24
CA GLY A 419 10.21 -10.71 12.75
C GLY A 419 9.56 -9.57 13.56
N LYS A 420 10.29 -8.45 13.64
CA LYS A 420 9.96 -7.32 14.52
C LYS A 420 9.48 -6.11 13.72
N LEU A 421 8.46 -5.45 14.24
CA LEU A 421 7.99 -4.15 13.76
C LEU A 421 8.04 -3.15 14.91
N GLU A 422 8.89 -2.14 14.78
CA GLU A 422 8.97 -1.03 15.72
C GLU A 422 8.41 0.22 15.04
N VAL A 423 7.35 0.78 15.60
CA VAL A 423 6.73 2.02 15.10
C VAL A 423 6.74 3.04 16.21
N SER A 424 7.22 4.24 15.93
CA SER A 424 7.03 5.38 16.82
C SER A 424 6.41 6.58 16.14
N SER A 425 5.95 7.56 16.91
CA SER A 425 5.56 8.87 16.39
C SER A 425 6.28 9.99 17.11
N GLU A 426 6.56 11.06 16.36
CA GLU A 426 7.07 12.31 16.89
C GLU A 426 5.93 13.35 16.94
N GLY A 427 5.88 14.12 18.02
CA GLY A 427 4.92 15.21 18.18
C GLY A 427 3.45 14.76 18.23
N TYR A 428 2.54 15.57 17.68
CA TYR A 428 1.09 15.40 17.85
C TYR A 428 0.46 14.47 16.81
N LYS A 429 1.03 13.27 16.62
CA LYS A 429 0.58 12.24 15.67
C LYS A 429 0.45 10.88 16.35
N ASN A 430 -0.49 10.05 15.88
CA ASN A 430 -0.53 8.65 16.30
C ASN A 430 0.64 7.89 15.64
N ALA A 431 1.11 6.82 16.28
CA ALA A 431 2.16 5.98 15.70
C ALA A 431 1.64 5.19 14.49
N ILE A 432 0.42 4.64 14.57
CA ILE A 432 -0.28 4.01 13.44
C ILE A 432 -1.67 4.65 13.28
N GLY A 433 -1.95 5.16 12.08
CA GLY A 433 -3.24 5.72 11.67
C GLY A 433 -3.41 7.22 11.95
N ASP A 434 -4.48 7.81 11.44
CA ASP A 434 -4.69 9.28 11.45
C ASP A 434 -6.01 9.74 12.04
N ARG A 435 -7.11 9.01 11.79
CA ARG A 435 -8.46 9.38 12.25
C ARG A 435 -9.25 8.15 12.71
N PRO A 436 -10.22 8.31 13.63
CA PRO A 436 -10.98 7.17 14.17
C PRO A 436 -11.84 6.42 13.15
N ASP A 437 -12.20 7.07 12.04
CA ASP A 437 -13.04 6.53 10.97
C ASP A 437 -12.25 6.09 9.72
N ALA A 438 -10.91 6.14 9.80
CA ALA A 438 -10.03 5.76 8.70
C ALA A 438 -9.40 4.38 8.93
N GLY A 439 -9.35 3.61 7.84
CA GLY A 439 -8.59 2.37 7.68
C GLY A 439 -8.89 1.22 8.65
N GLU A 440 -8.29 0.07 8.35
CA GLU A 440 -8.27 -1.09 9.24
C GLU A 440 -6.82 -1.52 9.48
N VAL A 441 -6.53 -1.92 10.72
CA VAL A 441 -5.22 -2.42 11.14
C VAL A 441 -5.37 -3.82 11.69
N THR A 442 -4.65 -4.77 11.11
CA THR A 442 -4.72 -6.18 11.48
C THR A 442 -3.33 -6.73 11.77
N PHE A 443 -3.17 -7.41 12.92
CA PHE A 443 -1.96 -8.14 13.27
C PHE A 443 -2.27 -9.64 13.35
N ASN A 444 -1.83 -10.39 12.35
CA ASN A 444 -1.91 -11.85 12.33
C ASN A 444 -0.71 -12.49 13.01
N GLY A 445 0.44 -11.81 13.01
CA GLY A 445 1.64 -12.22 13.73
C GLY A 445 2.64 -11.07 13.86
N GLY A 446 3.86 -11.41 14.27
CA GLY A 446 4.95 -10.45 14.44
C GLY A 446 5.18 -10.06 15.90
N ASN A 447 6.38 -9.55 16.16
CA ASN A 447 6.71 -8.90 17.43
C ASN A 447 6.65 -7.39 17.22
N VAL A 448 5.50 -6.81 17.53
CA VAL A 448 5.15 -5.43 17.22
C VAL A 448 5.28 -4.58 18.49
N THR A 449 6.10 -3.53 18.42
CA THR A 449 6.26 -2.54 19.48
C THR A 449 5.90 -1.15 18.95
N ILE A 450 4.97 -0.49 19.63
CA ILE A 450 4.39 0.79 19.21
C ILE A 450 4.59 1.79 20.33
N THR A 451 5.23 2.91 20.02
CA THR A 451 5.49 3.99 21.00
C THR A 451 4.98 5.32 20.47
N SER A 452 4.12 6.00 21.21
CA SER A 452 3.65 7.34 20.82
C SER A 452 3.97 8.38 21.87
N GLU A 453 4.51 9.52 21.44
CA GLU A 453 4.90 10.62 22.33
C GLU A 453 3.68 11.38 22.89
N GLN A 454 2.71 11.76 22.06
CA GLN A 454 1.64 12.68 22.49
C GLN A 454 0.21 12.25 22.12
N ARG A 455 0.04 11.20 21.30
CA ARG A 455 -1.28 10.70 20.88
C ARG A 455 -1.38 9.19 21.04
N SER A 456 -2.39 8.59 20.44
CA SER A 456 -2.63 7.16 20.51
C SER A 456 -1.50 6.35 19.86
N GLY A 457 -1.26 5.14 20.36
CA GLY A 457 -0.37 4.19 19.69
C GLY A 457 -0.99 3.78 18.35
N ILE A 458 -2.23 3.30 18.39
CA ILE A 458 -3.01 2.91 17.21
C ILE A 458 -4.33 3.67 17.21
N LEU A 459 -4.67 4.29 16.08
CA LEU A 459 -5.98 4.89 15.83
C LEU A 459 -6.53 4.45 14.46
N ALA A 460 -7.57 3.62 14.45
CA ALA A 460 -8.21 3.16 13.21
C ALA A 460 -9.69 2.84 13.42
N LYS A 461 -10.46 2.70 12.34
CA LYS A 461 -11.87 2.27 12.42
C LYS A 461 -12.01 0.87 13.01
N THR A 462 -11.26 -0.08 12.45
CA THR A 462 -11.21 -1.46 12.93
C THR A 462 -9.79 -1.82 13.29
N ILE A 463 -9.61 -2.41 14.46
CA ILE A 463 -8.33 -2.97 14.91
C ILE A 463 -8.55 -4.43 15.26
N THR A 464 -7.80 -5.32 14.62
CA THR A 464 -7.89 -6.78 14.82
C THR A 464 -6.53 -7.34 15.20
N ILE A 465 -6.47 -8.13 16.27
CA ILE A 465 -5.27 -8.86 16.68
C ILE A 465 -5.62 -10.34 16.75
N ASN A 466 -5.08 -11.12 15.81
CA ASN A 466 -5.29 -12.56 15.73
C ASN A 466 -4.13 -13.33 16.39
N GLY A 467 -2.92 -12.78 16.36
CA GLY A 467 -1.72 -13.46 16.87
C GLY A 467 -0.52 -12.54 17.07
N GLY A 468 0.62 -13.15 17.39
CA GLY A 468 1.89 -12.45 17.65
C GLY A 468 1.95 -11.78 19.03
N THR A 469 2.92 -10.87 19.18
CA THR A 469 3.11 -10.04 20.36
C THR A 469 2.91 -8.58 19.97
N VAL A 470 1.91 -7.90 20.55
CA VAL A 470 1.63 -6.48 20.28
C VAL A 470 1.78 -5.69 21.57
N LYS A 471 2.80 -4.84 21.63
CA LYS A 471 3.09 -3.94 22.75
C LYS A 471 2.84 -2.50 22.33
N SER A 472 1.93 -1.81 23.01
CA SER A 472 1.68 -0.37 22.78
C SER A 472 1.92 0.40 24.07
N SER A 473 2.73 1.44 24.00
CA SER A 473 2.93 2.38 25.10
C SER A 473 2.79 3.82 24.61
N THR A 474 2.01 4.63 25.32
CA THR A 474 1.94 6.07 25.05
C THR A 474 2.20 6.88 26.31
N LEU A 475 2.77 8.07 26.12
CA LEU A 475 3.03 9.02 27.20
C LEU A 475 1.89 10.06 27.35
N SER A 476 0.72 9.79 26.74
CA SER A 476 -0.39 10.74 26.66
C SER A 476 -1.72 10.12 27.11
N HIS A 477 -2.73 10.94 27.38
CA HIS A 477 -4.06 10.49 27.82
C HIS A 477 -4.97 10.08 26.64
N ASN A 478 -4.43 9.82 25.45
CA ASN A 478 -5.21 9.62 24.22
C ASN A 478 -5.36 8.15 23.80
N GLY A 479 -4.91 7.23 24.65
CA GLY A 479 -5.21 5.82 24.57
C GLY A 479 -4.26 4.97 23.73
N GLY A 480 -3.91 3.78 24.23
CA GLY A 480 -2.87 2.96 23.63
C GLY A 480 -3.31 2.28 22.34
N ILE A 481 -4.51 1.70 22.37
CA ILE A 481 -5.24 1.15 21.22
C ILE A 481 -6.63 1.77 21.21
N LEU A 482 -6.93 2.56 20.19
CA LEU A 482 -8.21 3.27 20.06
C LEU A 482 -8.84 2.97 18.71
N GLY A 483 -10.02 2.35 18.70
CA GLY A 483 -10.76 2.13 17.46
C GLY A 483 -12.28 2.14 17.65
N ILE A 484 -13.04 2.19 16.56
CA ILE A 484 -14.50 2.03 16.66
C ILE A 484 -14.81 0.57 17.05
N VAL A 485 -14.14 -0.37 16.41
CA VAL A 485 -14.18 -1.80 16.71
C VAL A 485 -12.79 -2.29 17.03
N VAL A 486 -12.63 -2.91 18.21
CA VAL A 486 -11.39 -3.59 18.61
C VAL A 486 -11.69 -5.06 18.84
N THR A 487 -11.01 -5.95 18.12
CA THR A 487 -11.17 -7.40 18.23
C THR A 487 -9.83 -8.05 18.56
N ILE A 488 -9.79 -8.86 19.62
CA ILE A 488 -8.61 -9.64 20.01
C ILE A 488 -9.01 -11.11 20.07
N ASN A 489 -8.49 -11.88 19.10
CA ASN A 489 -8.74 -13.32 18.99
C ASN A 489 -7.61 -14.17 19.58
N GLY A 490 -6.40 -13.62 19.67
CA GLY A 490 -5.23 -14.37 20.11
C GLY A 490 -4.00 -13.51 20.36
N GLY A 491 -2.86 -14.16 20.53
CA GLY A 491 -1.56 -13.51 20.78
C GLY A 491 -1.37 -12.98 22.21
N THR A 492 -0.31 -12.21 22.38
CA THR A 492 0.02 -11.48 23.61
C THR A 492 -0.11 -9.99 23.36
N VAL A 493 -1.07 -9.32 23.99
CA VAL A 493 -1.34 -7.90 23.83
C VAL A 493 -1.06 -7.18 25.15
N THR A 494 -0.10 -6.28 25.15
CA THR A 494 0.24 -5.47 26.32
C THR A 494 0.12 -4.00 25.98
N VAL A 495 -0.79 -3.30 26.66
CA VAL A 495 -1.03 -1.88 26.45
C VAL A 495 -0.86 -1.13 27.75
N SER A 496 0.01 -0.12 27.74
CA SER A 496 0.25 0.78 28.87
C SER A 496 0.04 2.23 28.42
N ASP A 497 -0.96 2.90 28.96
CA ASP A 497 -1.33 4.27 28.57
C ASP A 497 -1.63 5.10 29.81
N ASP A 498 -1.38 6.42 29.78
CA ASP A 498 -1.75 7.27 30.90
C ASP A 498 -3.25 7.55 30.99
N GLY A 499 -3.97 7.44 29.87
CA GLY A 499 -5.43 7.50 29.72
C GLY A 499 -6.06 6.12 29.54
N TYR A 500 -6.70 5.85 28.41
CA TYR A 500 -7.39 4.57 28.17
C TYR A 500 -6.48 3.54 27.50
N ALA A 501 -6.12 2.44 28.15
CA ALA A 501 -5.27 1.46 27.49
C ALA A 501 -5.90 0.89 26.21
N ILE A 502 -7.09 0.28 26.32
CA ILE A 502 -7.85 -0.19 25.16
C ILE A 502 -9.22 0.49 25.15
N ALA A 503 -9.53 1.19 24.07
CA ALA A 503 -10.79 1.93 23.96
C ALA A 503 -11.49 1.73 22.61
N GLY A 504 -12.83 1.68 22.65
CA GLY A 504 -13.62 1.69 21.44
C GLY A 504 -15.13 1.67 21.63
N THR A 505 -15.89 1.69 20.53
CA THR A 505 -17.35 1.52 20.64
C THR A 505 -17.68 0.08 21.01
N THR A 506 -17.07 -0.87 20.33
CA THR A 506 -17.18 -2.30 20.61
C THR A 506 -15.81 -2.89 20.82
N ILE A 507 -15.63 -3.60 21.93
CA ILE A 507 -14.43 -4.37 22.22
C ILE A 507 -14.83 -5.83 22.37
N THR A 508 -14.21 -6.71 21.59
CA THR A 508 -14.44 -8.16 21.66
C THR A 508 -13.12 -8.88 21.94
N ILE A 509 -13.11 -9.73 22.96
CA ILE A 509 -11.97 -10.61 23.26
C ILE A 509 -12.47 -12.06 23.28
N SER A 510 -11.90 -12.89 22.41
CA SER A 510 -12.22 -14.32 22.32
C SER A 510 -11.05 -15.23 22.72
N GLY A 511 -9.83 -14.69 22.80
CA GLY A 511 -8.64 -15.45 23.17
C GLY A 511 -7.42 -14.58 23.46
N GLY A 512 -6.27 -15.23 23.58
CA GLY A 512 -4.98 -14.56 23.84
C GLY A 512 -4.73 -14.20 25.31
N THR A 513 -3.60 -13.53 25.55
CA THR A 513 -3.26 -12.90 26.83
C THR A 513 -3.27 -11.40 26.65
N VAL A 514 -4.19 -10.70 27.32
CA VAL A 514 -4.39 -9.25 27.19
C VAL A 514 -4.10 -8.59 28.53
N THR A 515 -3.16 -7.65 28.55
CA THR A 515 -2.84 -6.80 29.69
C THR A 515 -3.06 -5.36 29.30
N ALA A 516 -4.07 -4.70 29.88
CA ALA A 516 -4.45 -3.33 29.56
C ALA A 516 -4.39 -2.46 30.82
N THR A 517 -3.41 -1.56 30.90
CA THR A 517 -3.16 -0.73 32.07
C THR A 517 -3.23 0.75 31.70
N GLY A 518 -4.14 1.50 32.34
CA GLY A 518 -4.17 2.95 32.22
C GLY A 518 -5.02 3.63 33.27
N GLU A 519 -5.43 4.90 33.06
CA GLU A 519 -6.52 5.51 33.83
C GLU A 519 -7.74 4.59 33.81
N ARG A 520 -8.10 4.08 32.62
CA ARG A 520 -8.99 2.93 32.48
C ARG A 520 -8.27 1.83 31.70
N GLY A 521 -8.35 0.60 32.19
CA GLY A 521 -7.78 -0.54 31.48
C GLY A 521 -8.49 -0.76 30.14
N MET A 522 -9.80 -0.98 30.20
CA MET A 522 -10.65 -1.13 29.02
C MET A 522 -11.87 -0.22 29.10
N ASN A 523 -12.15 0.53 28.03
CA ASN A 523 -13.30 1.44 27.98
C ASN A 523 -14.09 1.33 26.67
N GLY A 524 -15.39 1.10 26.74
CA GLY A 524 -16.20 1.16 25.52
C GLY A 524 -17.70 1.35 25.70
N SER A 525 -18.46 1.18 24.62
CA SER A 525 -19.93 1.11 24.72
C SER A 525 -20.38 -0.32 24.98
N ASN A 526 -19.83 -1.27 24.23
CA ASN A 526 -20.05 -2.70 24.41
C ASN A 526 -18.71 -3.40 24.61
N ILE A 527 -18.58 -4.22 25.65
CA ILE A 527 -17.41 -5.05 25.90
C ILE A 527 -17.86 -6.50 26.04
N ALA A 528 -17.38 -7.37 25.16
CA ALA A 528 -17.66 -8.81 25.19
C ALA A 528 -16.37 -9.60 25.37
N ILE A 529 -16.31 -10.44 26.40
CA ILE A 529 -15.20 -11.34 26.69
C ILE A 529 -15.75 -12.77 26.72
N SER A 530 -15.23 -13.62 25.84
CA SER A 530 -15.64 -15.02 25.71
C SER A 530 -14.52 -16.03 25.97
N GLY A 531 -13.27 -15.56 26.02
CA GLY A 531 -12.09 -16.38 26.27
C GLY A 531 -10.82 -15.57 26.53
N GLY A 532 -9.71 -16.26 26.67
CA GLY A 532 -8.39 -15.66 26.93
C GLY A 532 -8.09 -15.36 28.41
N ASN A 533 -6.91 -14.80 28.64
CA ASN A 533 -6.46 -14.29 29.94
C ASN A 533 -6.41 -12.77 29.87
N VAL A 534 -7.41 -12.09 30.43
CA VAL A 534 -7.57 -10.64 30.38
C VAL A 534 -7.25 -10.06 31.75
N THR A 535 -6.28 -9.16 31.81
CA THR A 535 -5.96 -8.33 32.97
C THR A 535 -6.14 -6.87 32.59
N ALA A 536 -7.13 -6.21 33.18
CA ALA A 536 -7.46 -4.81 32.93
C ALA A 536 -7.33 -4.00 34.22
N THR A 537 -6.44 -3.02 34.22
CA THR A 537 -6.07 -2.25 35.41
C THR A 537 -6.28 -0.75 35.17
N GLY A 538 -7.21 -0.16 35.91
CA GLY A 538 -7.39 1.28 36.05
C GLY A 538 -6.50 1.87 37.16
N LYS A 539 -6.29 3.19 37.14
CA LYS A 539 -5.59 3.91 38.22
C LYS A 539 -6.46 3.99 39.49
N ASP A 540 -5.82 3.91 40.66
CA ASP A 540 -6.47 4.11 41.96
C ASP A 540 -6.68 5.61 42.25
N GLY A 541 -7.71 5.98 43.04
CA GLY A 541 -7.88 7.32 43.60
C GLY A 541 -8.59 8.33 42.69
N GLY A 542 -9.60 7.90 41.94
CA GLY A 542 -10.26 8.73 40.92
C GLY A 542 -11.40 8.03 40.17
N VAL A 543 -11.51 8.21 38.85
CA VAL A 543 -12.52 7.56 37.99
C VAL A 543 -11.99 6.31 37.29
N GLY A 544 -10.90 5.74 37.81
CA GLY A 544 -10.16 4.68 37.14
C GLY A 544 -10.80 3.32 37.31
N SER A 545 -11.21 2.72 36.19
CA SER A 545 -11.87 1.42 36.16
C SER A 545 -10.97 0.38 35.48
N GLY A 546 -10.98 -0.86 35.97
CA GLY A 546 -10.39 -1.98 35.23
C GLY A 546 -11.10 -2.15 33.88
N ILE A 547 -12.39 -2.45 33.92
CA ILE A 547 -13.26 -2.58 32.74
C ILE A 547 -14.46 -1.65 32.90
N GLU A 548 -14.75 -0.83 31.89
CA GLU A 548 -15.92 0.05 31.90
C GLU A 548 -16.64 0.09 30.57
N ALA A 549 -17.97 -0.11 30.59
CA ALA A 549 -18.81 0.05 29.42
C ALA A 549 -20.01 0.97 29.65
N ARG A 550 -20.41 1.69 28.60
CA ARG A 550 -21.59 2.57 28.63
C ARG A 550 -22.91 1.80 28.53
N GLU A 551 -22.96 0.79 27.67
CA GLU A 551 -24.17 0.03 27.38
C GLU A 551 -24.09 -1.37 27.99
N VAL A 552 -23.20 -2.23 27.50
CA VAL A 552 -23.18 -3.64 27.91
C VAL A 552 -21.78 -4.14 28.19
N ILE A 553 -21.63 -4.86 29.30
CA ILE A 553 -20.51 -5.78 29.54
C ILE A 553 -21.05 -7.20 29.52
N THR A 554 -20.46 -8.07 28.73
CA THR A 554 -20.76 -9.50 28.71
C THR A 554 -19.49 -10.31 28.90
N ILE A 555 -19.45 -11.13 29.94
CA ILE A 555 -18.35 -12.08 30.19
C ILE A 555 -18.96 -13.48 30.18
N SER A 556 -18.58 -14.29 29.20
CA SER A 556 -19.09 -15.66 28.99
C SER A 556 -18.01 -16.72 29.13
N GLY A 557 -16.75 -16.33 29.29
CA GLY A 557 -15.62 -17.25 29.41
C GLY A 557 -14.29 -16.54 29.65
N GLY A 558 -13.21 -17.33 29.70
CA GLY A 558 -11.85 -16.84 29.96
C GLY A 558 -11.54 -16.59 31.45
N THR A 559 -10.33 -16.11 31.69
CA THR A 559 -9.87 -15.60 32.99
C THR A 559 -9.84 -14.08 32.90
N VAL A 560 -10.65 -13.38 33.69
CA VAL A 560 -10.76 -11.92 33.68
C VAL A 560 -10.38 -11.38 35.05
N ILE A 561 -9.34 -10.54 35.10
CA ILE A 561 -8.91 -9.83 36.29
C ILE A 561 -9.09 -8.34 36.01
N ALA A 562 -10.00 -7.69 36.73
CA ALA A 562 -10.28 -6.27 36.60
C ALA A 562 -10.01 -5.57 37.94
N SER A 563 -9.20 -4.52 37.93
CA SER A 563 -8.84 -3.78 39.13
C SER A 563 -8.73 -2.27 38.90
N GLY A 564 -8.98 -1.47 39.92
CA GLY A 564 -8.77 -0.02 39.89
C GLY A 564 -9.49 0.67 41.07
N ASP A 565 -9.82 1.95 40.90
CA ASP A 565 -10.80 2.61 41.77
C ASP A 565 -12.11 1.84 41.76
N ALA A 566 -12.54 1.35 40.58
CA ALA A 566 -13.53 0.29 40.43
C ALA A 566 -12.98 -0.88 39.61
N GLY A 567 -13.44 -2.11 39.90
CA GLY A 567 -13.05 -3.29 39.12
C GLY A 567 -13.77 -3.30 37.77
N ILE A 568 -15.08 -3.56 37.78
CA ILE A 568 -15.94 -3.62 36.60
C ILE A 568 -17.09 -2.61 36.76
N VAL A 569 -17.30 -1.76 35.75
CA VAL A 569 -18.31 -0.70 35.75
C VAL A 569 -19.18 -0.79 34.49
N GLY A 570 -20.46 -1.12 34.66
CA GLY A 570 -21.44 -1.15 33.57
C GLY A 570 -22.50 -0.08 33.80
N ASN A 571 -22.52 0.96 32.96
CA ASN A 571 -23.47 2.07 33.15
C ASN A 571 -24.92 1.70 32.80
N ASN A 572 -25.15 0.59 32.11
CA ASN A 572 -26.46 -0.04 31.93
C ASN A 572 -26.39 -1.52 32.39
N ASP A 573 -25.98 -2.44 31.52
CA ASP A 573 -26.05 -3.88 31.80
C ASP A 573 -24.68 -4.53 31.99
N ILE A 574 -24.55 -5.38 33.00
CA ILE A 574 -23.44 -6.31 33.20
C ILE A 574 -24.00 -7.73 33.22
N THR A 575 -23.49 -8.60 32.38
CA THR A 575 -23.82 -10.03 32.35
C THR A 575 -22.53 -10.85 32.50
N ILE A 576 -22.49 -11.71 33.51
CA ILE A 576 -21.42 -12.69 33.72
C ILE A 576 -22.07 -14.08 33.73
N ASP A 577 -21.90 -14.81 32.64
CA ASP A 577 -22.50 -16.13 32.43
C ASP A 577 -21.46 -17.25 32.33
N GLY A 578 -20.18 -16.94 32.54
CA GLY A 578 -19.13 -17.95 32.53
C GLY A 578 -17.73 -17.37 32.82
N GLY A 579 -16.74 -18.26 32.84
CA GLY A 579 -15.33 -17.92 33.08
C GLY A 579 -14.94 -17.80 34.55
N THR A 580 -13.70 -17.38 34.78
CA THR A 580 -13.17 -17.03 36.11
C THR A 580 -12.96 -15.53 36.16
N VAL A 581 -13.77 -14.82 36.96
CA VAL A 581 -13.76 -13.36 37.02
C VAL A 581 -13.32 -12.90 38.39
N THR A 582 -12.32 -12.02 38.44
CA THR A 582 -11.85 -11.37 39.66
C THR A 582 -11.97 -9.86 39.48
N ALA A 583 -12.86 -9.23 40.24
CA ALA A 583 -13.09 -7.79 40.21
C ALA A 583 -12.72 -7.17 41.55
N THR A 584 -11.68 -6.36 41.58
CA THR A 584 -11.15 -5.78 42.82
C THR A 584 -11.10 -4.27 42.79
N SER A 585 -11.40 -3.65 43.92
CA SER A 585 -11.37 -2.22 44.12
C SER A 585 -10.89 -1.90 45.53
N LYS A 586 -10.08 -0.85 45.67
CA LYS A 586 -9.60 -0.37 46.98
C LYS A 586 -10.56 0.59 47.66
N ASP A 587 -11.24 1.46 46.90
CA ASP A 587 -11.97 2.61 47.43
C ASP A 587 -13.46 2.64 47.05
N PHE A 588 -13.88 1.86 46.04
CA PHE A 588 -15.24 1.83 45.51
C PHE A 588 -15.83 0.39 45.53
N ALA A 589 -16.69 0.10 44.57
CA ALA A 589 -17.23 -1.22 44.31
C ALA A 589 -16.29 -2.09 43.47
N GLY A 590 -16.24 -3.39 43.78
CA GLY A 590 -15.58 -4.35 42.89
C GLY A 590 -16.33 -4.46 41.56
N ILE A 591 -17.65 -4.59 41.62
CA ILE A 591 -18.56 -4.49 40.45
C ILE A 591 -19.62 -3.43 40.73
N TYR A 592 -19.82 -2.50 39.80
CA TYR A 592 -20.87 -1.49 39.86
C TYR A 592 -21.69 -1.48 38.57
N GLY A 593 -23.02 -1.55 38.67
CA GLY A 593 -23.88 -1.39 37.50
C GLY A 593 -25.34 -1.12 37.79
N LYS A 594 -26.10 -0.69 36.77
CA LYS A 594 -27.55 -0.45 36.92
C LYS A 594 -28.36 -1.74 36.87
N ASN A 595 -27.93 -2.72 36.08
CA ASN A 595 -28.46 -4.07 36.08
C ASN A 595 -27.28 -5.05 36.05
N ILE A 596 -27.17 -5.89 37.08
CA ILE A 596 -26.11 -6.89 37.18
C ILE A 596 -26.76 -8.28 37.14
N THR A 597 -26.35 -9.08 36.17
CA THR A 597 -26.71 -10.50 36.07
C THR A 597 -25.45 -11.33 36.19
N ILE A 598 -25.40 -12.22 37.19
CA ILE A 598 -24.32 -13.20 37.34
C ILE A 598 -24.95 -14.60 37.31
N GLY A 599 -25.10 -15.15 36.11
CA GLY A 599 -25.78 -16.43 35.86
C GLY A 599 -24.88 -17.66 35.93
N GLY A 600 -23.58 -17.47 35.71
CA GLY A 600 -22.59 -18.56 35.63
C GLY A 600 -21.17 -18.13 36.01
N GLY A 601 -20.23 -19.07 35.90
CA GLY A 601 -18.82 -18.85 36.20
C GLY A 601 -18.42 -18.78 37.68
N ASN A 602 -17.12 -18.62 37.91
CA ASN A 602 -16.48 -18.43 39.20
C ASN A 602 -16.12 -16.95 39.38
N VAL A 603 -16.86 -16.23 40.21
CA VAL A 603 -16.75 -14.77 40.34
C VAL A 603 -16.28 -14.39 41.74
N THR A 604 -15.13 -13.74 41.83
CA THR A 604 -14.58 -13.19 43.07
C THR A 604 -14.60 -11.67 43.01
N VAL A 605 -15.27 -11.02 43.95
CA VAL A 605 -15.49 -9.59 43.99
C VAL A 605 -15.10 -9.02 45.35
N SER A 606 -14.19 -8.05 45.34
CA SER A 606 -13.80 -7.34 46.55
C SER A 606 -13.73 -5.85 46.28
N GLY A 607 -14.64 -5.07 46.83
CA GLY A 607 -14.52 -3.61 46.85
C GLY A 607 -14.30 -3.08 48.26
N GLY A 608 -13.58 -1.96 48.37
CA GLY A 608 -13.33 -1.29 49.63
C GLY A 608 -14.57 -0.65 50.24
N ARG A 609 -15.51 -0.20 49.40
CA ARG A 609 -16.84 0.26 49.86
C ARG A 609 -17.84 -0.88 49.92
N VAL A 610 -17.94 -1.64 48.82
CA VAL A 610 -18.92 -2.72 48.65
C VAL A 610 -18.40 -3.71 47.62
N GLY A 611 -18.70 -5.00 47.75
CA GLY A 611 -18.33 -5.97 46.71
C GLY A 611 -19.07 -5.68 45.40
N ILE A 612 -20.37 -5.92 45.41
CA ILE A 612 -21.27 -5.75 44.27
C ILE A 612 -22.28 -4.64 44.58
N GLU A 613 -22.31 -3.61 43.73
CA GLU A 613 -23.22 -2.47 43.86
C GLU A 613 -24.15 -2.31 42.67
N GLY A 614 -25.43 -2.57 42.92
CA GLY A 614 -26.48 -2.48 41.92
C GLY A 614 -27.52 -3.57 42.10
N PRO A 615 -28.68 -3.47 41.43
CA PRO A 615 -29.64 -4.57 41.32
C PRO A 615 -28.96 -5.85 40.84
N LEU A 616 -29.08 -6.94 41.62
CA LEU A 616 -28.44 -8.22 41.34
C LEU A 616 -29.47 -9.31 41.03
N SER A 617 -29.37 -9.84 39.81
CA SER A 617 -29.98 -11.09 39.39
C SER A 617 -28.90 -12.17 39.25
N THR A 618 -29.28 -13.43 39.48
CA THR A 618 -28.42 -14.60 39.24
C THR A 618 -28.90 -15.48 38.08
N GLY A 619 -29.77 -14.91 37.23
CA GLY A 619 -30.28 -15.56 36.04
C GLY A 619 -31.20 -16.77 36.31
N GLU A 620 -31.75 -17.33 35.23
CA GLU A 620 -32.61 -18.52 35.29
C GLU A 620 -31.80 -19.83 35.43
N SER A 621 -30.57 -19.85 34.90
CA SER A 621 -29.67 -21.01 34.98
C SER A 621 -29.09 -21.20 36.37
N GLY A 622 -28.63 -20.13 37.02
CA GLY A 622 -28.34 -20.12 38.45
C GLY A 622 -27.14 -20.94 38.92
N ASN A 623 -26.10 -21.10 38.09
CA ASN A 623 -24.97 -21.99 38.37
C ASN A 623 -23.70 -21.27 38.83
N ALA A 624 -23.77 -19.96 39.04
CA ALA A 624 -22.63 -19.15 39.46
C ALA A 624 -22.10 -19.55 40.86
N VAL A 625 -20.78 -19.44 41.02
CA VAL A 625 -20.11 -19.43 42.33
C VAL A 625 -19.58 -18.03 42.57
N ILE A 626 -20.16 -17.31 43.53
CA ILE A 626 -19.88 -15.91 43.78
C ILE A 626 -19.25 -15.75 45.17
N PHE A 627 -18.06 -15.16 45.22
CA PHE A 627 -17.40 -14.70 46.44
C PHE A 627 -17.37 -13.19 46.46
N ALA A 628 -18.32 -12.55 47.14
CA ALA A 628 -18.39 -11.09 47.24
C ALA A 628 -18.05 -10.60 48.66
N SER A 629 -17.26 -9.54 48.78
CA SER A 629 -17.00 -8.91 50.09
C SER A 629 -18.29 -8.39 50.75
N SER A 630 -19.23 -7.91 49.93
CA SER A 630 -20.61 -7.56 50.30
C SER A 630 -21.48 -7.40 49.05
N ILE A 631 -22.81 -7.48 49.19
CA ILE A 631 -23.76 -7.25 48.08
C ILE A 631 -24.78 -6.19 48.53
N SER A 632 -24.91 -5.09 47.79
CA SER A 632 -25.82 -3.99 48.20
C SER A 632 -27.30 -4.33 47.99
N ASP A 633 -27.65 -5.00 46.88
CA ASP A 633 -29.02 -5.41 46.59
C ASP A 633 -29.34 -6.73 47.28
N GLN A 634 -30.40 -6.70 48.07
CA GLN A 634 -30.87 -7.80 48.89
C GLN A 634 -32.35 -8.08 48.59
N SER A 635 -32.96 -7.36 47.64
CA SER A 635 -34.41 -7.29 47.44
C SER A 635 -35.02 -8.52 46.75
N GLN A 636 -34.21 -9.29 46.01
CA GLN A 636 -34.64 -10.48 45.26
C GLN A 636 -33.94 -11.78 45.71
N LYS A 637 -33.46 -11.83 46.97
CA LYS A 637 -32.74 -12.98 47.54
C LYS A 637 -33.49 -14.32 47.42
N ASP A 638 -34.81 -14.30 47.44
CA ASP A 638 -35.65 -15.51 47.29
C ASP A 638 -35.68 -16.04 45.85
N SER A 639 -35.31 -15.22 44.86
CA SER A 639 -35.22 -15.57 43.44
C SER A 639 -33.78 -15.87 43.01
N TRP A 640 -32.82 -15.79 43.93
CA TRP A 640 -31.44 -16.12 43.61
C TRP A 640 -31.25 -17.61 43.36
N ASN A 641 -30.28 -17.95 42.54
CA ASN A 641 -29.79 -19.30 42.32
C ASN A 641 -28.24 -19.27 42.25
N GLY A 642 -27.57 -20.23 42.86
CA GLY A 642 -26.10 -20.32 42.84
C GLY A 642 -25.47 -20.57 44.22
N VAL A 643 -24.15 -20.69 44.26
CA VAL A 643 -23.36 -20.71 45.50
C VAL A 643 -22.86 -19.30 45.77
N ILE A 644 -23.41 -18.61 46.77
CA ILE A 644 -23.15 -17.18 46.97
C ILE A 644 -22.61 -16.95 48.38
N PHE A 645 -21.40 -16.41 48.45
CA PHE A 645 -20.73 -15.95 49.65
C PHE A 645 -20.78 -14.43 49.74
N GLU A 646 -21.24 -13.95 50.89
CA GLU A 646 -21.20 -12.55 51.31
C GLU A 646 -20.27 -12.44 52.53
N GLY A 647 -19.10 -11.85 52.33
CA GLY A 647 -18.00 -11.94 53.29
C GLY A 647 -17.55 -13.39 53.47
N THR A 648 -17.58 -13.89 54.70
CA THR A 648 -17.23 -15.28 55.01
C THR A 648 -18.43 -16.22 55.12
N GLN A 649 -19.65 -15.73 54.89
CA GLN A 649 -20.88 -16.50 55.02
C GLN A 649 -21.47 -16.81 53.65
N GLY A 650 -21.65 -18.08 53.35
CA GLY A 650 -22.17 -18.59 52.10
C GLY A 650 -23.51 -19.30 52.24
N LYS A 651 -24.29 -19.27 51.17
CA LYS A 651 -25.53 -20.04 51.04
C LYS A 651 -25.68 -20.59 49.62
N VAL A 652 -26.13 -21.84 49.52
CA VAL A 652 -26.63 -22.40 48.26
C VAL A 652 -28.07 -21.94 48.07
N TYR A 653 -28.38 -21.32 46.93
CA TYR A 653 -29.71 -20.93 46.53
C TYR A 653 -30.19 -21.82 45.37
N GLY A 654 -31.31 -22.51 45.53
CA GLY A 654 -31.88 -23.39 44.49
C GLY A 654 -31.16 -24.72 44.31
N ASN A 655 -31.23 -25.27 43.10
CA ASN A 655 -30.54 -26.50 42.69
C ASN A 655 -29.40 -26.13 41.75
N VAL A 656 -28.18 -26.14 42.28
CA VAL A 656 -27.01 -25.54 41.65
C VAL A 656 -26.08 -26.61 41.13
N THR A 657 -25.61 -26.44 39.91
CA THR A 657 -24.59 -27.29 39.29
C THR A 657 -23.44 -26.40 38.79
N PRO A 658 -22.42 -26.12 39.63
CA PRO A 658 -21.33 -25.22 39.28
C PRO A 658 -20.59 -25.65 38.01
N GLU A 659 -20.22 -24.67 37.20
CA GLU A 659 -19.52 -24.88 35.92
C GLU A 659 -17.99 -24.95 36.08
N GLY A 660 -17.46 -24.57 37.24
CA GLY A 660 -16.04 -24.50 37.53
C GLY A 660 -15.69 -25.05 38.91
N SER A 661 -14.46 -25.53 39.05
CA SER A 661 -13.91 -25.95 40.36
C SER A 661 -13.75 -24.74 41.29
N PHE A 662 -14.02 -24.91 42.58
CA PHE A 662 -13.89 -23.84 43.57
C PHE A 662 -13.46 -24.35 44.95
N GLU A 663 -12.91 -23.47 45.76
CA GLU A 663 -12.51 -23.75 47.13
C GLU A 663 -13.40 -22.99 48.11
N ILE A 664 -13.79 -23.66 49.20
CA ILE A 664 -14.36 -23.02 50.39
C ILE A 664 -13.20 -22.82 51.39
N PRO A 665 -12.74 -21.57 51.63
CA PRO A 665 -11.58 -21.33 52.48
C PRO A 665 -11.85 -21.63 53.96
N ALA A 666 -10.78 -21.80 54.75
CA ALA A 666 -10.86 -22.29 56.14
C ALA A 666 -11.73 -21.47 57.10
N ASN A 667 -11.87 -20.16 56.85
CA ASN A 667 -12.66 -19.24 57.66
C ASN A 667 -14.07 -18.99 57.11
N TYR A 668 -14.51 -19.77 56.12
CA TYR A 668 -15.81 -19.62 55.47
C TYR A 668 -16.78 -20.70 55.95
N THR A 669 -18.06 -20.32 56.00
CA THR A 669 -19.17 -21.24 56.26
C THR A 669 -20.09 -21.27 55.05
N LEU A 670 -20.44 -22.45 54.54
CA LEU A 670 -21.45 -22.63 53.49
C LEU A 670 -22.69 -23.33 54.05
N ASN A 671 -23.83 -22.65 54.05
CA ASN A 671 -25.13 -23.23 54.39
C ASN A 671 -25.83 -23.80 53.14
N ILE A 672 -26.27 -25.04 53.22
CA ILE A 672 -27.13 -25.69 52.23
C ILE A 672 -28.49 -25.94 52.89
N PRO A 673 -29.50 -25.08 52.70
CA PRO A 673 -30.80 -25.21 53.35
C PRO A 673 -31.61 -26.41 52.86
N ASP A 674 -32.60 -26.81 53.65
CA ASP A 674 -33.61 -27.81 53.25
C ASP A 674 -34.25 -27.44 51.90
N GLY A 675 -34.34 -28.40 50.99
CA GLY A 675 -34.91 -28.21 49.65
C GLY A 675 -33.91 -27.75 48.59
N ASN A 676 -32.70 -27.33 48.97
CA ASN A 676 -31.65 -26.92 48.05
C ASN A 676 -30.66 -28.06 47.79
N THR A 677 -30.07 -28.08 46.59
CA THR A 677 -29.13 -29.11 46.16
C THR A 677 -27.89 -28.48 45.54
N LEU A 678 -26.71 -28.97 45.93
CA LEU A 678 -25.44 -28.69 45.27
C LEU A 678 -24.96 -29.94 44.54
N THR A 679 -24.90 -29.91 43.22
CA THR A 679 -24.42 -31.01 42.38
C THR A 679 -23.02 -30.69 41.88
N ILE A 680 -22.05 -31.53 42.23
CA ILE A 680 -20.68 -31.46 41.73
C ILE A 680 -20.55 -32.50 40.62
N GLU A 681 -20.35 -32.02 39.39
CA GLU A 681 -20.16 -32.88 38.22
C GLU A 681 -18.77 -33.50 38.19
N LYS A 682 -18.62 -34.59 37.42
CA LYS A 682 -17.44 -35.46 37.43
C LYS A 682 -16.09 -34.76 37.23
N ASP A 683 -16.06 -33.66 36.47
CA ASP A 683 -14.84 -32.92 36.14
C ASP A 683 -14.66 -31.64 36.97
N ILE A 684 -15.49 -31.45 38.00
CA ILE A 684 -15.49 -30.29 38.90
C ILE A 684 -15.00 -30.71 40.28
N THR A 685 -14.06 -29.96 40.84
CA THR A 685 -13.54 -30.17 42.19
C THR A 685 -14.07 -29.10 43.14
N LEU A 686 -14.71 -29.55 44.23
CA LEU A 686 -14.98 -28.74 45.42
C LEU A 686 -13.94 -29.04 46.50
N THR A 687 -13.02 -28.11 46.74
CA THR A 687 -12.08 -28.20 47.86
C THR A 687 -12.70 -27.53 49.08
N ASN A 688 -12.90 -28.26 50.18
CA ASN A 688 -13.44 -27.67 51.41
C ASN A 688 -12.37 -27.62 52.52
N SER A 689 -11.95 -26.41 52.85
CA SER A 689 -11.13 -26.10 54.02
C SER A 689 -11.98 -25.54 55.19
N GLY A 690 -13.19 -25.06 54.90
CA GLY A 690 -14.11 -24.40 55.86
C GLY A 690 -15.19 -25.32 56.43
N VAL A 691 -16.32 -24.71 56.82
CA VAL A 691 -17.47 -25.40 57.40
C VAL A 691 -18.61 -25.50 56.38
N ILE A 692 -19.21 -26.68 56.23
CA ILE A 692 -20.44 -26.88 55.48
C ILE A 692 -21.56 -27.25 56.46
N GLU A 693 -22.61 -26.43 56.50
CA GLU A 693 -23.84 -26.68 57.26
C GLU A 693 -24.89 -27.29 56.34
N LEU A 694 -25.25 -28.55 56.59
CA LEU A 694 -26.06 -29.35 55.67
C LEU A 694 -27.49 -29.58 56.20
N GLY A 695 -28.47 -28.88 55.63
CA GLY A 695 -29.91 -29.21 55.71
C GLY A 695 -30.45 -29.83 54.40
N GLY A 696 -29.94 -29.37 53.26
CA GLY A 696 -30.25 -29.87 51.92
C GLY A 696 -29.40 -31.08 51.51
N LYS A 697 -29.00 -31.12 50.23
CA LYS A 697 -28.23 -32.24 49.66
C LYS A 697 -26.99 -31.78 48.92
N ILE A 698 -25.94 -32.58 49.01
CA ILE A 698 -24.80 -32.55 48.10
C ILE A 698 -24.86 -33.82 47.26
N ILE A 699 -24.83 -33.67 45.94
CA ILE A 699 -24.70 -34.76 44.98
C ILE A 699 -23.28 -34.69 44.43
N ASN A 700 -22.50 -35.74 44.61
CA ASN A 700 -21.19 -35.87 43.99
C ASN A 700 -21.26 -36.93 42.88
N ASN A 701 -21.07 -36.50 41.63
CA ASN A 701 -21.05 -37.37 40.45
C ASN A 701 -19.63 -37.82 40.04
N GLY A 702 -18.59 -37.41 40.78
CA GLY A 702 -17.20 -37.83 40.61
C GLY A 702 -16.37 -37.55 41.85
#